data_AF-A0A420HD77-F1
#
_entry.id   AF-A0A420HD77-F1
#
_cell.length_a   1.000
_cell.length_b   1.000
_cell.length_c   1.000
_cell.angle_alpha   90.00
_cell.angle_beta   90.00
_cell.angle_gamma   90.00
#
_symmetry.space_group_name_H-M   'P 1'
#
loop_
_entity.id
_entity.type
_entity.pdbx_description
1 polymer ?
#
loop_
_entity_poly.entity_id
_entity_poly.type
_entity_poly.pdbx_seq_one_letter_code
_entity_poly.pdbx_strand_id
1 'polypeptide(L)'
;MPPSQLKKLKSTLRERGIIGNQQSKKQKKKNTQKGLTQQNKFDRQAALTEIREQLNPFEYKALAKNQKFEVTSQVANQLLVKRRGLIKGREEEIRRDAYYMDQLRKKKVGGILDRRFGENDPTLAPEEKMLQRFVREKQIRHKNNSVFALEDDNPPEQLTHMGRVLSLDSQALVDDFAETDLILSDVEELNTIEGRKSVKRSWLDEHEKENYAVEEDGQPQRKKSKQEVMKELIAKSKIYKYERQAAKDENEDLREELDKNLSEVQSLLRGIPHISIVKAGNSPLLDTDSKNPTISSIKDDFDKKYDVRLREMIYDKRSQPTEKSMTEEEIAAQRARKLQELESSRLRRMEESVDNSGNEAEDRINNVKLDDEDEDFGFGSGIKVRPTNAELGIEDEDDFVIEHDLIASGSETDNSVPDTSDLTDIVGSDESFIDWELLPPEHSPDTDNLCAEENLTDENQDVGLEIRYQCPQSHGELLDITRNIKLCDLPTFVRRIRVLHDPNLGSENKTKLAKFSIALVDHVSYLANQKEKPPIAVLEILIRHIHSLAKSYPVEVANSFRKHLNDMNSLRALSPITGDLIILTAIGTIFPTSDHFHQVVTPAVLNMARYLGLKEPVSLHDHVVGTYYITLCLHYQRFSKRYIPEVINFIQNTLCVLAPIKIPKVPTGFPYHKPKFSLRLRSSYGPVKKLGLFELISQTEIEEGEEKEAMKSSLLEANFKLLDFAADIWKEKAAFYEVFQPSYYILQHLASTCLTRFPESIQTILEQLILKLALLLKKSKLSRRPLELHHHRPLAIKTSVPKFEESFNPDRHYDPDKSRTELAKLKKEHKREKKDTIKELRKDARTYAIQDLKEKKERDAAHEKKFRRLVAEIQGEEGKEAKAYEREKEWRKKSKK
;
A
#
# COMPACT_ATOMS: atom_id res chain seq x y z
N MET A 1 46.58 -44.04 -21.26
CA MET A 1 47.71 -43.08 -21.18
C MET A 1 47.62 -42.09 -22.34
N PRO A 2 47.81 -40.78 -22.11
CA PRO A 2 47.92 -39.83 -23.22
C PRO A 2 49.09 -40.23 -24.13
N PRO A 3 48.95 -40.14 -25.46
CA PRO A 3 50.01 -40.57 -26.37
C PRO A 3 51.26 -39.68 -26.20
N SER A 4 52.44 -40.30 -26.30
CA SER A 4 53.75 -39.62 -26.23
C SER A 4 53.80 -38.43 -27.20
N GLN A 5 54.46 -37.35 -26.79
CA GLN A 5 54.64 -36.13 -27.61
C GLN A 5 55.32 -36.45 -28.95
N LEU A 6 56.27 -37.40 -28.98
CA LEU A 6 56.91 -37.87 -30.22
C LEU A 6 55.91 -38.58 -31.15
N LYS A 7 54.99 -39.37 -30.58
CA LYS A 7 53.96 -40.08 -31.35
C LYS A 7 52.94 -39.08 -31.93
N LYS A 8 52.52 -38.08 -31.15
CA LYS A 8 51.68 -36.95 -31.59
C LYS A 8 52.36 -36.11 -32.68
N LEU A 9 53.66 -35.82 -32.55
CA LEU A 9 54.44 -35.11 -33.57
C LEU A 9 54.47 -35.89 -34.89
N LYS A 10 54.74 -37.20 -34.84
CA LYS A 10 54.78 -38.06 -36.03
C LYS A 10 53.40 -38.27 -36.65
N SER A 11 52.29 -38.25 -35.89
CA SER A 11 50.94 -38.33 -36.46
C SER A 11 50.53 -37.01 -37.11
N THR A 12 50.68 -35.88 -36.41
CA THR A 12 50.35 -34.54 -36.93
C THR A 12 51.15 -34.17 -38.19
N LEU A 13 52.45 -34.49 -38.24
CA LEU A 13 53.26 -34.28 -39.45
C LEU A 13 52.84 -35.18 -40.63
N ARG A 14 52.32 -36.38 -40.36
CA ARG A 14 51.79 -37.28 -41.39
C ARG A 14 50.43 -36.82 -41.90
N GLU A 15 49.54 -36.43 -40.99
CA GLU A 15 48.21 -35.88 -41.30
C GLU A 15 48.30 -34.60 -42.14
N ARG A 16 49.24 -33.71 -41.83
CA ARG A 16 49.51 -32.49 -42.62
C ARG A 16 50.37 -32.74 -43.87
N GLY A 17 50.74 -34.00 -44.17
CA GLY A 17 51.46 -34.39 -45.40
C GLY A 17 52.91 -33.93 -45.51
N ILE A 18 53.54 -33.56 -44.39
CA ILE A 18 54.91 -33.01 -44.33
C ILE A 18 55.95 -34.12 -44.25
N ILE A 19 55.64 -35.19 -43.53
CA ILE A 19 56.42 -36.42 -43.48
C ILE A 19 55.58 -37.57 -44.04
N GLY A 20 56.11 -38.32 -44.99
CA GLY A 20 55.40 -39.39 -45.67
C GLY A 20 56.34 -40.20 -46.55
N ASN A 21 55.85 -41.30 -47.13
CA ASN A 21 56.65 -42.16 -47.98
C ASN A 21 57.05 -41.44 -49.29
N GLN A 22 58.14 -41.88 -49.93
CA GLN A 22 58.68 -41.24 -51.14
C GLN A 22 57.65 -41.24 -52.28
N GLN A 23 57.24 -40.05 -52.73
CA GLN A 23 56.25 -39.89 -53.80
C GLN A 23 56.81 -40.31 -55.17
N SER A 24 55.99 -41.01 -55.97
CA SER A 24 56.37 -41.45 -57.32
C SER A 24 56.41 -40.30 -58.33
N LYS A 25 57.13 -40.46 -59.46
CA LYS A 25 57.24 -39.43 -60.51
C LYS A 25 55.88 -38.97 -61.07
N LYS A 26 54.88 -39.87 -61.13
CA LYS A 26 53.51 -39.56 -61.58
C LYS A 26 52.76 -38.66 -60.58
N GLN A 27 52.92 -38.90 -59.28
CA GLN A 27 52.31 -38.09 -58.22
C GLN A 27 52.92 -36.67 -58.16
N LYS A 28 54.23 -36.55 -58.38
CA LYS A 28 54.91 -35.24 -58.46
C LYS A 28 54.43 -34.42 -59.69
N LYS A 29 54.18 -35.06 -60.84
CA LYS A 29 53.57 -34.40 -62.01
C LYS A 29 52.13 -33.94 -61.76
N LYS A 30 51.32 -34.75 -61.07
CA LYS A 30 49.93 -34.38 -60.70
C LYS A 30 49.87 -33.18 -59.75
N ASN A 31 50.82 -33.08 -58.81
CA ASN A 31 50.89 -31.97 -57.86
C ASN A 31 51.41 -30.67 -58.50
N THR A 32 52.27 -30.76 -59.51
CA THR A 32 52.76 -29.60 -60.27
C THR A 32 51.70 -29.07 -61.25
N GLN A 33 50.92 -29.95 -61.89
CA GLN A 33 49.79 -29.57 -62.75
C GLN A 33 48.66 -28.84 -62.01
N LYS A 34 48.47 -29.12 -60.71
CA LYS A 34 47.45 -28.48 -59.87
C LYS A 34 47.87 -27.11 -59.28
N GLY A 35 49.01 -26.54 -59.68
CA GLY A 35 49.49 -25.23 -59.16
C GLY A 35 49.90 -25.22 -57.68
N LEU A 36 49.85 -26.37 -57.03
CA LEU A 36 49.99 -26.53 -55.58
C LEU A 36 51.42 -26.30 -55.06
N THR A 37 52.44 -26.11 -55.89
CA THR A 37 53.84 -26.10 -55.39
C THR A 37 54.26 -24.85 -54.63
N GLN A 38 53.70 -23.68 -54.93
CA GLN A 38 53.97 -22.44 -54.19
C GLN A 38 52.99 -22.26 -53.02
N GLN A 39 51.70 -22.49 -53.23
CA GLN A 39 50.68 -22.48 -52.16
C GLN A 39 51.00 -23.53 -51.08
N ASN A 40 51.35 -24.77 -51.45
CA ASN A 40 51.79 -25.78 -50.48
C ASN A 40 53.06 -25.37 -49.73
N LYS A 41 53.92 -24.48 -50.23
CA LYS A 41 55.09 -24.01 -49.46
C LYS A 41 54.65 -23.06 -48.36
N PHE A 42 53.76 -22.11 -48.65
CA PHE A 42 53.19 -21.21 -47.65
C PHE A 42 52.31 -21.95 -46.65
N ASP A 43 51.41 -22.82 -47.12
CA ASP A 43 50.55 -23.65 -46.25
C ASP A 43 51.38 -24.64 -45.42
N ARG A 44 52.47 -25.19 -45.98
CA ARG A 44 53.42 -26.03 -45.23
C ARG A 44 54.19 -25.23 -44.20
N GLN A 45 54.61 -24.01 -44.51
CA GLN A 45 55.27 -23.14 -43.54
C GLN A 45 54.30 -22.77 -42.41
N ALA A 46 53.06 -22.40 -42.73
CA ALA A 46 52.01 -22.10 -41.76
C ALA A 46 51.66 -23.31 -40.88
N ALA A 47 51.49 -24.49 -41.48
CA ALA A 47 51.26 -25.74 -40.74
C ALA A 47 52.48 -26.14 -39.89
N LEU A 48 53.71 -25.95 -40.39
CA LEU A 48 54.91 -26.20 -39.60
C LEU A 48 55.06 -25.22 -38.43
N THR A 49 54.70 -23.94 -38.61
CA THR A 49 54.68 -22.97 -37.51
C THR A 49 53.63 -23.33 -36.48
N GLU A 50 52.42 -23.73 -36.91
CA GLU A 50 51.34 -24.19 -36.02
C GLU A 50 51.78 -25.42 -35.22
N ILE A 51 52.41 -26.40 -35.88
CA ILE A 51 52.94 -27.61 -35.23
C ILE A 51 54.08 -27.26 -34.25
N ARG A 52 54.98 -26.36 -34.64
CA ARG A 52 56.06 -25.87 -33.76
C ARG A 52 55.49 -25.18 -32.53
N GLU A 53 54.44 -24.37 -32.67
CA GLU A 53 53.79 -23.69 -31.56
C GLU A 53 53.03 -24.66 -30.65
N GLN A 54 52.26 -25.59 -31.20
CA GLN A 54 51.50 -26.58 -30.42
C GLN A 54 52.40 -27.57 -29.68
N LEU A 55 53.52 -27.97 -30.28
CA LEU A 55 54.44 -28.96 -29.70
C LEU A 55 55.53 -28.34 -28.82
N ASN A 56 55.65 -27.01 -28.76
CA ASN A 56 56.55 -26.31 -27.83
C ASN A 56 55.74 -25.63 -26.70
N PRO A 57 55.22 -26.40 -25.72
CA PRO A 57 54.40 -25.85 -24.64
C PRO A 57 55.20 -24.98 -23.65
N PHE A 58 56.54 -24.99 -23.70
CA PHE A 58 57.40 -24.26 -22.76
C PHE A 58 57.59 -22.78 -23.10
N GLU A 59 57.34 -22.37 -24.34
CA GLU A 59 57.32 -20.95 -24.74
C GLU A 59 56.13 -20.20 -24.13
N TYR A 60 55.07 -20.96 -23.89
CA TYR A 60 53.82 -20.54 -23.30
C TYR A 60 53.82 -20.83 -21.81
N LYS A 61 53.44 -19.85 -20.99
CA LYS A 61 52.99 -20.20 -19.64
C LYS A 61 51.55 -20.67 -19.72
N ALA A 62 51.35 -21.98 -19.88
CA ALA A 62 50.07 -22.57 -19.55
C ALA A 62 49.77 -22.23 -18.08
N LEU A 63 48.63 -21.59 -17.82
CA LEU A 63 48.09 -21.54 -16.46
C LEU A 63 47.70 -22.98 -16.15
N ALA A 64 48.63 -23.76 -15.61
CA ALA A 64 48.45 -25.19 -15.30
C ALA A 64 47.42 -25.46 -14.18
N LYS A 65 46.58 -24.47 -13.86
CA LYS A 65 45.38 -24.68 -13.05
C LYS A 65 44.20 -24.53 -13.99
N ASN A 66 43.36 -25.56 -14.04
CA ASN A 66 42.01 -25.48 -14.56
C ASN A 66 41.35 -24.18 -14.06
N GLN A 67 40.42 -23.62 -14.85
CA GLN A 67 39.61 -22.51 -14.37
C GLN A 67 39.05 -22.87 -12.98
N LYS A 68 39.26 -22.00 -11.98
CA LYS A 68 38.86 -22.31 -10.59
C LYS A 68 37.35 -22.44 -10.46
N PHE A 69 36.63 -21.61 -11.19
CA PHE A 69 35.18 -21.61 -11.36
C PHE A 69 34.94 -21.66 -12.86
N GLU A 70 34.19 -22.66 -13.31
CA GLU A 70 33.85 -22.82 -14.72
C GLU A 70 32.73 -21.86 -15.09
N VAL A 71 32.97 -21.01 -16.09
CA VAL A 71 31.99 -20.04 -16.59
C VAL A 71 31.85 -20.26 -18.08
N THR A 72 30.63 -20.55 -18.55
CA THR A 72 30.32 -20.99 -19.92
C THR A 72 30.33 -19.87 -20.97
N SER A 73 31.05 -18.77 -20.73
CA SER A 73 31.15 -17.68 -21.69
C SER A 73 32.11 -18.03 -22.85
N GLN A 74 31.70 -17.77 -24.10
CA GLN A 74 32.51 -18.06 -25.30
C GLN A 74 33.87 -17.31 -25.29
N VAL A 75 33.94 -16.18 -24.59
CA VAL A 75 35.15 -15.36 -24.43
C VAL A 75 36.16 -16.04 -23.49
N ALA A 76 35.71 -16.78 -22.47
CA ALA A 76 36.58 -17.43 -21.49
C ALA A 76 37.43 -18.57 -22.08
N ASN A 77 37.04 -19.13 -23.23
CA ASN A 77 37.77 -20.21 -23.90
C ASN A 77 39.04 -19.72 -24.62
N GLN A 78 39.22 -18.42 -24.81
CA GLN A 78 40.49 -17.85 -25.27
C GLN A 78 41.41 -17.62 -24.06
N LEU A 79 41.96 -18.70 -23.52
CA LEU A 79 42.99 -18.62 -22.48
C LEU A 79 44.09 -17.67 -22.99
N LEU A 80 44.28 -16.53 -22.30
CA LEU A 80 45.31 -15.54 -22.62
C LEU A 80 46.70 -16.16 -22.39
N VAL A 81 47.19 -16.86 -23.42
CA VAL A 81 48.47 -17.57 -23.34
C VAL A 81 49.61 -16.56 -23.44
N LYS A 82 50.25 -16.24 -22.31
CA LYS A 82 51.40 -15.32 -22.30
C LYS A 82 52.66 -16.05 -22.81
N ARG A 83 53.20 -15.58 -23.95
CA ARG A 83 54.50 -16.00 -24.51
C ARG A 83 55.64 -15.36 -23.72
N ARG A 84 56.17 -16.07 -22.71
CA ARG A 84 57.16 -15.51 -21.79
C ARG A 84 58.51 -15.24 -22.45
N GLY A 85 58.94 -16.10 -23.39
CA GLY A 85 60.18 -15.94 -24.13
C GLY A 85 60.20 -14.63 -24.92
N LEU A 86 59.15 -14.39 -25.72
CA LEU A 86 59.01 -13.16 -26.52
C LEU A 86 58.93 -11.89 -25.65
N ILE A 87 58.17 -11.91 -24.56
CA ILE A 87 58.07 -10.77 -23.65
C ILE A 87 59.45 -10.45 -23.06
N LYS A 88 60.17 -11.46 -22.55
CA LYS A 88 61.52 -11.26 -22.00
C LYS A 88 62.50 -10.79 -23.06
N GLY A 89 62.47 -11.37 -24.27
CA GLY A 89 63.32 -10.95 -25.38
C GLY A 89 63.13 -9.47 -25.72
N ARG A 90 61.87 -9.06 -25.94
CA ARG A 90 61.53 -7.66 -26.20
C ARG A 90 61.92 -6.74 -25.03
N GLU A 91 61.63 -7.13 -23.79
CA GLU A 91 62.01 -6.33 -22.64
C GLU A 91 63.54 -6.20 -22.48
N GLU A 92 64.32 -7.24 -22.82
CA GLU A 92 65.78 -7.17 -22.81
C GLU A 92 66.32 -6.33 -23.96
N GLU A 93 65.72 -6.39 -25.15
CA GLU A 93 66.04 -5.52 -26.29
C GLU A 93 65.85 -4.05 -25.90
N ILE A 94 64.67 -3.68 -25.37
CA ILE A 94 64.38 -2.31 -24.93
C ILE A 94 65.42 -1.83 -23.90
N ARG A 95 65.80 -2.66 -22.92
CA ARG A 95 66.82 -2.30 -21.93
C ARG A 95 68.21 -2.20 -22.53
N ARG A 96 68.58 -3.08 -23.46
CA ARG A 96 69.88 -3.03 -24.14
C ARG A 96 69.99 -1.76 -24.96
N ASP A 97 68.94 -1.40 -25.69
CA ASP A 97 68.87 -0.18 -26.49
C ASP A 97 68.94 1.04 -25.59
N ALA A 98 68.19 1.07 -24.48
CA ALA A 98 68.25 2.14 -23.49
C ALA A 98 69.65 2.29 -22.88
N TYR A 99 70.28 1.19 -22.46
CA TYR A 99 71.67 1.21 -21.96
C TYR A 99 72.65 1.70 -23.02
N TYR A 100 72.52 1.22 -24.26
CA TYR A 100 73.40 1.63 -25.35
C TYR A 100 73.28 3.15 -25.59
N MET A 101 72.05 3.67 -25.61
CA MET A 101 71.81 5.11 -25.71
C MET A 101 72.35 5.88 -24.51
N ASP A 102 72.23 5.35 -23.29
CA ASP A 102 72.78 5.98 -22.08
C ASP A 102 74.31 6.04 -22.11
N GLN A 103 74.98 4.95 -22.49
CA GLN A 103 76.44 4.93 -22.65
C GLN A 103 76.94 5.89 -23.73
N LEU A 104 76.22 5.99 -24.86
CA LEU A 104 76.53 6.97 -25.91
C LEU A 104 76.43 8.41 -25.40
N ARG A 105 75.59 8.68 -24.40
CA ARG A 105 75.33 10.01 -23.83
C ARG A 105 76.19 10.33 -22.62
N LYS A 106 76.65 9.33 -21.85
CA LYS A 106 77.33 9.47 -20.54
C LYS A 106 78.52 10.45 -20.50
N LYS A 107 79.20 10.68 -21.63
CA LYS A 107 80.33 11.63 -21.74
C LYS A 107 80.10 12.74 -22.77
N LYS A 108 78.86 12.96 -23.20
CA LYS A 108 78.49 14.01 -24.16
C LYS A 108 77.80 15.16 -23.43
N VAL A 109 78.27 16.37 -23.67
CA VAL A 109 77.64 17.61 -23.20
C VAL A 109 77.10 18.34 -24.43
N GLY A 110 75.80 18.67 -24.43
CA GLY A 110 75.09 19.21 -25.59
C GLY A 110 74.55 18.14 -26.55
N GLY A 111 73.55 18.52 -27.36
CA GLY A 111 72.91 17.65 -28.34
C GLY A 111 72.22 18.47 -29.43
N ILE A 112 71.98 17.87 -30.58
CA ILE A 112 71.23 18.51 -31.66
C ILE A 112 69.78 18.64 -31.21
N LEU A 113 69.35 19.87 -30.94
CA LEU A 113 67.94 20.20 -30.74
C LEU A 113 67.30 20.35 -32.12
N ASP A 114 66.85 19.24 -32.69
CA ASP A 114 66.15 19.27 -33.97
C ASP A 114 64.75 19.87 -33.80
N ARG A 115 64.64 21.17 -34.12
CA ARG A 115 63.37 21.92 -34.11
C ARG A 115 62.54 21.71 -35.38
N ARG A 116 63.00 20.86 -36.32
CA ARG A 116 62.24 20.57 -37.55
C ARG A 116 60.99 19.78 -37.20
N PHE A 117 59.86 20.23 -37.73
CA PHE A 117 58.55 19.65 -37.46
C PHE A 117 58.51 18.16 -37.88
N GLY A 118 57.99 17.31 -37.00
CA GLY A 118 57.73 15.89 -37.26
C GLY A 118 58.96 15.00 -37.47
N GLU A 119 60.19 15.47 -37.20
CA GLU A 119 61.40 14.63 -37.38
C GLU A 119 61.39 13.43 -36.40
N ASN A 120 60.94 13.65 -35.16
CA ASN A 120 60.92 12.64 -34.08
C ASN A 120 59.70 11.69 -34.11
N ASP A 121 58.69 11.97 -34.93
CA ASP A 121 57.48 11.13 -34.99
C ASP A 121 57.64 10.06 -36.09
N PRO A 122 57.63 8.75 -35.74
CA PRO A 122 57.78 7.66 -36.70
C PRO A 122 56.52 7.36 -37.51
N THR A 123 55.39 7.99 -37.17
CA THR A 123 54.07 7.78 -37.79
C THR A 123 53.86 8.57 -39.08
N LEU A 124 54.63 9.65 -39.30
CA LEU A 124 54.53 10.49 -40.49
C LEU A 124 55.47 10.00 -41.60
N ALA A 125 54.95 9.91 -42.83
CA ALA A 125 55.78 9.53 -43.98
C ALA A 125 56.79 10.65 -44.34
N PRO A 126 57.94 10.32 -44.99
CA PRO A 126 58.96 11.32 -45.34
C PRO A 126 58.40 12.47 -46.19
N GLU A 127 57.43 12.18 -47.06
CA GLU A 127 56.76 13.16 -47.92
C GLU A 127 55.83 14.09 -47.12
N GLU A 128 55.09 13.55 -46.14
CA GLU A 128 54.23 14.32 -45.25
C GLU A 128 55.04 15.23 -44.32
N LYS A 129 56.22 14.76 -43.86
CA LYS A 129 57.18 15.58 -43.10
C LYS A 129 57.67 16.77 -43.93
N MET A 130 58.00 16.56 -45.20
CA MET A 130 58.44 17.65 -46.10
C MET A 130 57.32 18.64 -46.40
N LEU A 131 56.10 18.15 -46.61
CA LEU A 131 54.93 18.99 -46.88
C LEU A 131 54.55 19.84 -45.67
N GLN A 132 54.52 19.27 -44.47
CA GLN A 132 54.25 20.03 -43.24
C GLN A 132 55.35 21.03 -42.91
N ARG A 133 56.63 20.72 -43.21
CA ARG A 133 57.73 21.69 -43.12
C ARG A 133 57.52 22.86 -44.07
N PHE A 134 57.15 22.57 -45.31
CA PHE A 134 56.87 23.59 -46.32
C PHE A 134 55.67 24.48 -45.94
N VAL A 135 54.62 23.88 -45.37
CA VAL A 135 53.44 24.61 -44.86
C VAL A 135 53.82 25.51 -43.68
N ARG A 136 54.58 24.98 -42.71
CA ARG A 136 55.04 25.76 -41.55
C ARG A 136 56.02 26.88 -41.97
N GLU A 137 56.90 26.63 -42.94
CA GLU A 137 57.80 27.64 -43.50
C GLU A 137 57.02 28.74 -44.22
N LYS A 138 55.99 28.40 -45.01
CA LYS A 138 55.07 29.40 -45.59
C LYS A 138 54.39 30.24 -44.51
N GLN A 139 53.89 29.61 -43.43
CA GLN A 139 53.24 30.33 -42.33
C GLN A 139 54.19 31.30 -41.62
N ILE A 140 55.46 30.93 -41.41
CA ILE A 140 56.47 31.82 -40.81
C ILE A 140 56.82 32.97 -41.77
N ARG A 141 56.99 32.70 -43.07
CA ARG A 141 57.21 33.75 -44.09
C ARG A 141 56.04 34.71 -44.21
N HIS A 142 54.79 34.23 -44.09
CA HIS A 142 53.61 35.10 -44.07
C HIS A 142 53.53 35.99 -42.82
N LYS A 143 54.06 35.55 -41.67
CA LYS A 143 54.16 36.36 -40.45
C LYS A 143 55.26 37.44 -40.54
N ASN A 144 56.36 37.16 -41.25
CA ASN A 144 57.50 38.08 -41.40
C ASN A 144 57.35 39.11 -42.54
N ASN A 145 56.19 39.20 -43.20
CA ASN A 145 55.94 40.18 -44.27
C ASN A 145 55.30 41.50 -43.77
N SER A 146 55.28 41.72 -42.45
CA SER A 146 54.80 42.96 -41.84
C SER A 146 55.97 43.91 -41.58
N VAL A 147 56.20 44.85 -42.51
CA VAL A 147 57.32 45.82 -42.54
C VAL A 147 57.24 46.90 -41.43
N PHE A 148 56.42 46.72 -40.38
CA PHE A 148 56.15 47.76 -39.38
C PHE A 148 56.23 47.31 -37.90
N ALA A 149 56.76 46.12 -37.60
CA ALA A 149 57.03 45.70 -36.22
C ALA A 149 58.47 46.06 -35.79
N LEU A 150 58.67 47.27 -35.26
CA LEU A 150 59.94 47.73 -34.67
C LEU A 150 60.01 47.37 -33.17
N GLU A 151 60.13 46.08 -32.86
CA GLU A 151 60.40 45.62 -31.50
C GLU A 151 61.06 44.23 -31.54
N ASP A 152 62.29 44.12 -32.06
CA ASP A 152 62.94 42.80 -32.19
C ASP A 152 64.47 42.85 -32.16
N ASP A 153 65.06 43.37 -31.07
CA ASP A 153 66.49 43.20 -30.80
C ASP A 153 66.83 42.82 -29.35
N ASN A 154 65.86 42.30 -28.57
CA ASN A 154 66.15 41.63 -27.30
C ASN A 154 65.28 40.38 -27.12
N PRO A 155 65.86 39.21 -26.80
CA PRO A 155 65.07 38.01 -26.55
C PRO A 155 64.21 38.20 -25.28
N PRO A 156 62.88 38.01 -25.32
CA PRO A 156 62.06 38.10 -24.12
C PRO A 156 62.40 36.94 -23.17
N GLU A 157 62.81 37.28 -21.96
CA GLU A 157 62.91 36.34 -20.84
C GLU A 157 61.54 35.70 -20.59
N GLN A 158 61.43 34.40 -20.87
CA GLN A 158 60.23 33.62 -20.62
C GLN A 158 60.06 33.34 -19.12
N LEU A 159 59.05 33.96 -18.51
CA LEU A 159 58.66 33.72 -17.13
C LEU A 159 58.16 32.27 -16.97
N THR A 160 58.89 31.46 -16.20
CA THR A 160 58.56 30.05 -15.93
C THR A 160 58.40 29.84 -14.43
N HIS A 161 57.29 29.22 -14.02
CA HIS A 161 57.13 28.71 -12.64
C HIS A 161 57.12 27.18 -12.69
N MET A 162 58.02 26.55 -11.93
CA MET A 162 58.22 25.09 -11.88
C MET A 162 58.33 24.40 -13.25
N GLY A 163 58.99 25.06 -14.21
CA GLY A 163 59.28 24.48 -15.52
C GLY A 163 58.12 24.54 -16.54
N ARG A 164 57.04 25.28 -16.26
CA ARG A 164 55.97 25.56 -17.23
C ARG A 164 56.00 27.04 -17.64
N VAL A 165 56.02 27.29 -18.95
CA VAL A 165 56.01 28.65 -19.53
C VAL A 165 54.59 29.22 -19.37
N LEU A 166 54.46 30.36 -18.70
CA LEU A 166 53.19 31.09 -18.63
C LEU A 166 53.06 31.97 -19.87
N SER A 167 52.49 31.41 -20.93
CA SER A 167 52.08 32.20 -22.11
C SER A 167 50.64 32.67 -21.89
N LEU A 168 50.41 33.98 -22.03
CA LEU A 168 49.09 34.64 -21.87
C LEU A 168 48.07 34.23 -22.96
N ASP A 169 48.50 33.47 -23.96
CA ASP A 169 47.69 33.00 -25.11
C ASP A 169 47.10 31.58 -24.96
N SER A 170 47.10 30.99 -23.76
CA SER A 170 46.48 29.67 -23.52
C SER A 170 45.21 29.72 -22.68
N GLN A 171 44.34 30.71 -22.94
CA GLN A 171 42.91 30.58 -22.71
C GLN A 171 42.20 31.09 -23.96
N ALA A 172 41.58 30.18 -24.71
CA ALA A 172 40.45 30.56 -25.55
C ALA A 172 39.43 31.24 -24.63
N LEU A 173 38.87 32.37 -25.06
CA LEU A 173 37.69 32.98 -24.45
C LEU A 173 36.62 31.89 -24.30
N VAL A 174 36.46 31.39 -23.07
CA VAL A 174 35.35 30.53 -22.68
C VAL A 174 34.24 31.49 -22.27
N ASP A 175 33.12 31.37 -22.96
CA ASP A 175 31.85 32.05 -22.68
C ASP A 175 31.43 31.77 -21.22
N ASP A 176 31.06 32.82 -20.48
CA ASP A 176 30.85 32.85 -19.01
C ASP A 176 29.63 32.01 -18.52
N PHE A 177 29.15 31.05 -19.32
CA PHE A 177 27.97 30.23 -19.04
C PHE A 177 28.28 28.77 -18.68
N ALA A 178 29.55 28.44 -18.43
CA ALA A 178 30.00 27.07 -18.16
C ALA A 178 30.81 26.95 -16.86
N GLU A 179 30.24 27.41 -15.74
CA GLU A 179 30.64 26.95 -14.41
C GLU A 179 29.41 26.56 -13.58
N THR A 180 29.18 25.25 -13.44
CA THR A 180 28.71 24.64 -12.19
C THR A 180 29.16 23.18 -12.11
N ASP A 181 29.92 22.93 -11.06
CA ASP A 181 30.46 21.69 -10.51
C ASP A 181 29.61 20.41 -10.58
N LEU A 182 30.28 19.30 -10.92
CA LEU A 182 30.37 18.03 -10.17
C LEU A 182 30.68 16.86 -11.13
N ILE A 183 31.96 16.72 -11.50
CA ILE A 183 32.44 15.49 -12.15
C ILE A 183 32.89 14.51 -11.06
N LEU A 184 31.99 13.58 -10.75
CA LEU A 184 32.32 12.29 -10.16
C LEU A 184 33.26 11.55 -11.10
N SER A 185 34.54 11.48 -10.72
CA SER A 185 35.56 10.69 -11.38
C SER A 185 35.40 9.22 -11.02
N ASP A 186 34.84 8.40 -11.92
CA ASP A 186 35.18 6.98 -11.99
C ASP A 186 34.77 6.34 -13.33
N VAL A 187 35.52 6.59 -14.40
CA VAL A 187 35.66 5.63 -15.51
C VAL A 187 37.04 5.80 -16.15
N GLU A 188 38.02 5.00 -15.71
CA GLU A 188 39.29 4.81 -16.44
C GLU A 188 39.05 3.91 -17.66
N GLU A 189 38.88 4.49 -18.85
CA GLU A 189 38.98 3.77 -20.13
C GLU A 189 40.46 3.64 -20.53
N LEU A 190 40.96 2.41 -20.38
CA LEU A 190 42.29 1.97 -20.80
C LEU A 190 42.33 1.86 -22.33
N ASN A 191 43.03 2.79 -22.98
CA ASN A 191 43.38 2.70 -24.40
C ASN A 191 44.33 1.51 -24.65
N THR A 192 43.82 0.42 -25.24
CA THR A 192 44.62 -0.54 -26.01
C THR A 192 44.12 -0.58 -27.45
N ILE A 193 44.79 0.17 -28.30
CA ILE A 193 44.72 0.10 -29.76
C ILE A 193 45.56 -1.12 -30.19
N GLU A 194 44.94 -2.13 -30.80
CA GLU A 194 45.17 -2.56 -32.19
C GLU A 194 44.64 -3.98 -32.48
N GLY A 195 43.83 -4.08 -33.52
CA GLY A 195 43.69 -5.31 -34.31
C GLY A 195 42.30 -5.95 -34.28
N ARG A 196 41.42 -5.51 -35.20
CA ARG A 196 40.76 -6.40 -36.17
C ARG A 196 39.89 -5.59 -37.14
N LYS A 197 40.43 -5.39 -38.34
CA LYS A 197 39.65 -5.13 -39.55
C LYS A 197 38.75 -6.35 -39.80
N SER A 198 37.44 -6.18 -39.73
CA SER A 198 36.46 -7.12 -40.26
C SER A 198 35.60 -6.40 -41.29
N VAL A 199 36.08 -6.48 -42.53
CA VAL A 199 35.33 -6.65 -43.78
C VAL A 199 33.86 -6.20 -43.74
N LYS A 200 33.61 -5.03 -44.31
CA LYS A 200 32.34 -4.69 -44.94
C LYS A 200 32.07 -5.72 -46.04
N ARG A 201 30.96 -6.46 -45.92
CA ARG A 201 30.30 -7.07 -47.08
C ARG A 201 28.99 -6.33 -47.32
N SER A 202 29.04 -5.58 -48.42
CA SER A 202 27.92 -5.10 -49.21
C SER A 202 26.88 -6.20 -49.43
N TRP A 203 25.62 -5.91 -49.10
CA TRP A 203 24.47 -6.42 -49.82
C TRP A 203 23.54 -5.24 -50.11
N LEU A 204 23.64 -4.82 -51.36
CA LEU A 204 22.64 -4.11 -52.12
C LEU A 204 21.53 -5.14 -52.39
N ASP A 205 20.33 -4.93 -51.85
CA ASP A 205 19.13 -5.05 -52.67
C ASP A 205 17.97 -4.29 -52.03
N GLU A 206 17.35 -3.52 -52.89
CA GLU A 206 16.19 -2.67 -52.71
C GLU A 206 14.95 -3.57 -52.81
N HIS A 207 14.04 -3.51 -51.84
CA HIS A 207 12.60 -3.62 -52.10
C HIS A 207 11.79 -3.28 -50.84
N GLU A 208 10.93 -2.29 -51.03
CA GLU A 208 9.83 -1.84 -50.19
C GLU A 208 9.02 -3.00 -49.59
N LYS A 209 8.62 -2.83 -48.32
CA LYS A 209 7.28 -3.13 -47.83
C LYS A 209 7.09 -2.56 -46.44
N GLU A 210 6.13 -1.65 -46.35
CA GLU A 210 5.41 -1.28 -45.14
C GLU A 210 4.92 -2.54 -44.41
N ASN A 211 5.07 -2.56 -43.08
CA ASN A 211 4.01 -2.91 -42.13
C ASN A 211 4.50 -2.85 -40.68
N TYR A 212 3.72 -2.13 -39.87
CA TYR A 212 3.43 -2.31 -38.44
C TYR A 212 4.41 -3.12 -37.59
N ALA A 213 5.07 -2.45 -36.64
CA ALA A 213 5.72 -3.11 -35.51
C ALA A 213 5.07 -2.65 -34.20
N VAL A 214 4.23 -3.54 -33.69
CA VAL A 214 3.79 -3.64 -32.30
C VAL A 214 5.03 -3.83 -31.43
N GLU A 215 5.07 -3.13 -30.28
CA GLU A 215 6.09 -3.28 -29.25
C GLU A 215 6.03 -4.69 -28.66
N GLU A 216 7.15 -5.43 -28.74
CA GLU A 216 7.30 -6.75 -28.14
C GLU A 216 8.35 -6.64 -27.01
N ASP A 217 7.86 -6.49 -25.78
CA ASP A 217 8.66 -6.46 -24.55
C ASP A 217 9.29 -7.83 -24.26
N GLY A 218 10.61 -7.88 -24.14
CA GLY A 218 11.32 -9.11 -23.75
C GLY A 218 12.80 -9.22 -24.10
N GLN A 219 13.39 -8.25 -24.82
CA GLN A 219 14.85 -8.20 -24.99
C GLN A 219 15.49 -7.29 -23.93
N PRO A 220 16.67 -7.65 -23.38
CA PRO A 220 17.37 -6.76 -22.46
C PRO A 220 17.60 -5.41 -23.16
N GLN A 221 17.10 -4.33 -22.56
CA GLN A 221 17.21 -2.97 -23.10
C GLN A 221 18.67 -2.72 -23.51
N ARG A 222 18.88 -2.59 -24.82
CA ARG A 222 20.17 -2.20 -25.35
C ARG A 222 20.50 -0.84 -24.75
N LYS A 223 21.68 -0.71 -24.12
CA LYS A 223 22.18 0.60 -23.67
C LYS A 223 22.15 1.54 -24.87
N LYS A 224 21.39 2.64 -24.76
CA LYS A 224 21.26 3.64 -25.83
C LYS A 224 22.64 4.07 -26.30
N SER A 225 22.82 4.14 -27.61
CA SER A 225 24.09 4.60 -28.20
C SER A 225 24.36 6.03 -27.75
N LYS A 226 25.63 6.43 -27.59
CA LYS A 226 25.99 7.84 -27.36
C LYS A 226 25.33 8.74 -28.40
N GLN A 227 25.16 8.27 -29.64
CA GLN A 227 24.46 9.03 -30.68
C GLN A 227 22.97 9.21 -30.40
N GLU A 228 22.29 8.20 -29.86
CA GLU A 228 20.88 8.26 -29.47
C GLU A 228 20.71 9.16 -28.25
N VAL A 229 21.58 9.01 -27.23
CA VAL A 229 21.62 9.90 -26.06
C VAL A 229 21.89 11.33 -26.50
N MET A 230 22.85 11.58 -27.39
CA MET A 230 23.13 12.91 -27.90
C MET A 230 21.97 13.45 -28.75
N LYS A 231 21.25 12.63 -29.51
CA LYS A 231 20.04 13.05 -30.24
C LYS A 231 18.91 13.43 -29.26
N GLU A 232 18.70 12.64 -28.21
CA GLU A 232 17.71 12.95 -27.16
C GLU A 232 18.10 14.22 -26.40
N LEU A 233 19.37 14.40 -26.07
CA LEU A 233 19.88 15.58 -25.38
C LEU A 233 19.82 16.83 -26.28
N ILE A 234 20.12 16.70 -27.58
CA ILE A 234 19.96 17.78 -28.57
C ILE A 234 18.48 18.10 -28.79
N ALA A 235 17.60 17.10 -28.85
CA ALA A 235 16.16 17.31 -29.00
C ALA A 235 15.59 18.02 -27.75
N LYS A 236 15.90 17.53 -26.55
CA LYS A 236 15.51 18.17 -25.29
C LYS A 236 16.06 19.59 -25.19
N SER A 237 17.35 19.80 -25.46
CA SER A 237 17.92 21.15 -25.42
C SER A 237 17.34 22.10 -26.47
N LYS A 238 16.95 21.61 -27.66
CA LYS A 238 16.23 22.41 -28.67
C LYS A 238 14.80 22.74 -28.24
N ILE A 239 14.08 21.80 -27.63
CA ILE A 239 12.74 22.03 -27.07
C ILE A 239 12.81 23.07 -25.97
N TYR A 240 13.69 22.90 -24.97
CA TYR A 240 13.89 23.88 -23.89
C TYR A 240 14.43 25.24 -24.36
N LYS A 241 15.07 25.31 -25.53
CA LYS A 241 15.47 26.58 -26.14
C LYS A 241 14.30 27.24 -26.86
N TYR A 242 13.47 26.45 -27.55
CA TYR A 242 12.26 26.91 -28.21
C TYR A 242 11.23 27.39 -27.21
N GLU A 243 10.98 26.67 -26.11
CA GLU A 243 10.10 27.10 -25.02
C GLU A 243 10.57 28.41 -24.39
N ARG A 244 11.88 28.58 -24.16
CA ARG A 244 12.44 29.85 -23.68
C ARG A 244 12.25 31.00 -24.67
N GLN A 245 12.30 30.71 -25.97
CA GLN A 245 12.08 31.71 -27.01
C GLN A 245 10.60 32.06 -27.14
N ALA A 246 9.70 31.07 -27.16
CA ALA A 246 8.26 31.26 -27.15
C ALA A 246 7.80 32.07 -25.93
N ALA A 247 8.29 31.73 -24.73
CA ALA A 247 8.00 32.51 -23.53
C ALA A 247 8.56 33.94 -23.61
N LYS A 248 9.67 34.17 -24.30
CA LYS A 248 10.21 35.52 -24.51
C LYS A 248 9.36 36.31 -25.52
N ASP A 249 8.92 35.66 -26.59
CA ASP A 249 8.07 36.25 -27.64
C ASP A 249 6.68 36.57 -27.06
N GLU A 250 6.06 35.68 -26.28
CA GLU A 250 4.80 35.95 -25.55
C GLU A 250 4.93 37.16 -24.61
N ASN A 251 6.07 37.31 -23.93
CA ASN A 251 6.34 38.48 -23.07
C ASN A 251 6.53 39.77 -23.89
N GLU A 252 7.09 39.69 -25.11
CA GLU A 252 7.23 40.84 -26.01
C GLU A 252 5.88 41.22 -26.63
N ASP A 253 5.06 40.25 -27.03
CA ASP A 253 3.69 40.46 -27.52
C ASP A 253 2.83 41.13 -26.44
N LEU A 254 2.89 40.65 -25.19
CA LEU A 254 2.21 41.30 -24.07
C LEU A 254 2.71 42.73 -23.82
N ARG A 255 4.01 42.99 -24.00
CA ARG A 255 4.53 44.37 -23.92
C ARG A 255 3.99 45.25 -25.03
N GLU A 256 3.96 44.76 -26.26
CA GLU A 256 3.39 45.50 -27.39
C GLU A 256 1.90 45.76 -27.21
N GLU A 257 1.14 44.79 -26.72
CA GLU A 257 -0.28 44.95 -26.40
C GLU A 257 -0.47 46.01 -25.32
N LEU A 258 0.33 46.00 -24.24
CA LEU A 258 0.29 47.02 -23.21
C LEU A 258 0.66 48.41 -23.75
N ASP A 259 1.66 48.54 -24.64
CA ASP A 259 2.04 49.81 -25.26
C ASP A 259 0.97 50.32 -26.26
N LYS A 260 0.34 49.42 -27.03
CA LYS A 260 -0.81 49.75 -27.90
C LYS A 260 -1.98 50.25 -27.05
N ASN A 261 -2.30 49.54 -25.97
CA ASN A 261 -3.34 49.91 -25.01
C ASN A 261 -3.00 51.20 -24.26
N LEU A 262 -1.72 51.55 -24.10
CA LEU A 262 -1.32 52.82 -23.46
C LEU A 262 -1.78 54.03 -24.28
N SER A 263 -1.79 53.92 -25.62
CA SER A 263 -2.35 54.97 -26.49
C SER A 263 -3.87 55.09 -26.33
N GLU A 264 -4.59 53.98 -26.19
CA GLU A 264 -6.02 53.95 -25.89
C GLU A 264 -6.32 54.53 -24.50
N VAL A 265 -5.53 54.18 -23.49
CA VAL A 265 -5.63 54.74 -22.13
C VAL A 265 -5.31 56.23 -22.14
N GLN A 266 -4.31 56.69 -22.90
CA GLN A 266 -4.03 58.13 -23.07
C GLN A 266 -5.18 58.84 -23.79
N SER A 267 -5.85 58.21 -24.74
CA SER A 267 -7.03 58.76 -25.42
C SER A 267 -8.24 58.85 -24.49
N LEU A 268 -8.45 57.84 -23.64
CA LEU A 268 -9.46 57.84 -22.57
C LEU A 268 -9.17 58.91 -21.50
N LEU A 269 -7.89 59.11 -21.14
CA LEU A 269 -7.47 60.12 -20.17
C LEU A 269 -7.52 61.55 -20.74
N ARG A 270 -7.25 61.74 -22.04
CA ARG A 270 -7.38 63.02 -22.76
C ARG A 270 -8.81 63.31 -23.23
N GLY A 271 -9.69 62.31 -23.22
CA GLY A 271 -11.13 62.42 -23.46
C GLY A 271 -11.93 62.92 -22.26
N ILE A 272 -11.26 63.25 -21.14
CA ILE A 272 -11.87 63.89 -19.97
C ILE A 272 -11.52 65.40 -20.02
N PRO A 273 -12.36 66.26 -20.62
CA PRO A 273 -12.19 67.70 -20.48
C PRO A 273 -12.51 68.12 -19.04
N HIS A 274 -11.50 68.62 -18.33
CA HIS A 274 -11.67 69.45 -17.15
C HIS A 274 -12.49 70.70 -17.51
N ILE A 275 -13.76 70.77 -17.10
CA ILE A 275 -14.49 72.03 -17.01
C ILE A 275 -15.22 72.12 -15.66
N SER A 276 -14.92 73.21 -15.00
CA SER A 276 -15.41 73.72 -13.73
C SER A 276 -16.92 73.97 -13.68
N ILE A 277 -17.47 73.68 -12.49
CA ILE A 277 -18.75 74.11 -11.90
C ILE A 277 -19.19 75.53 -12.34
N VAL A 278 -20.37 75.69 -12.98
CA VAL A 278 -21.43 76.70 -12.66
C VAL A 278 -22.81 76.28 -13.23
N LYS A 279 -23.82 76.36 -12.34
CA LYS A 279 -25.30 76.40 -12.41
C LYS A 279 -26.08 76.51 -13.75
N ALA A 280 -27.13 75.67 -13.78
CA ALA A 280 -28.55 75.91 -14.13
C ALA A 280 -28.98 76.29 -15.56
N GLY A 281 -29.92 75.48 -16.10
CA GLY A 281 -31.09 75.97 -16.82
C GLY A 281 -31.18 75.68 -18.33
N ASN A 282 -32.25 74.96 -18.67
CA ASN A 282 -32.96 74.90 -19.96
C ASN A 282 -32.38 74.08 -21.14
N SER A 283 -33.28 73.21 -21.61
CA SER A 283 -33.35 72.45 -22.88
C SER A 283 -33.46 73.38 -24.12
N PRO A 284 -33.71 72.89 -25.36
CA PRO A 284 -33.46 71.60 -26.06
C PRO A 284 -32.90 71.77 -27.51
N LEU A 285 -32.78 70.64 -28.24
CA LEU A 285 -33.07 70.48 -29.70
C LEU A 285 -31.99 70.99 -30.69
N LEU A 286 -31.70 70.42 -31.87
CA LEU A 286 -32.25 69.40 -32.81
C LEU A 286 -31.09 69.16 -33.85
N ASP A 287 -30.75 68.01 -34.43
CA ASP A 287 -31.37 67.24 -35.55
C ASP A 287 -30.36 66.09 -35.89
N THR A 288 -30.68 64.80 -35.74
CA THR A 288 -31.26 63.84 -36.71
C THR A 288 -30.43 63.53 -37.98
N ASP A 289 -29.98 62.27 -38.14
CA ASP A 289 -30.59 61.26 -39.04
C ASP A 289 -29.65 60.06 -39.29
N SER A 290 -29.94 58.86 -38.77
CA SER A 290 -30.72 57.73 -39.36
C SER A 290 -29.81 56.69 -40.09
N LYS A 291 -29.94 55.35 -40.06
CA LYS A 291 -30.72 54.27 -39.40
C LYS A 291 -30.03 52.93 -39.81
N ASN A 292 -30.03 51.86 -39.00
CA ASN A 292 -31.04 50.78 -39.04
C ASN A 292 -31.03 49.94 -37.74
N PRO A 293 -32.12 49.90 -36.96
CA PRO A 293 -32.25 49.17 -35.70
C PRO A 293 -33.35 48.08 -35.78
N THR A 294 -33.16 47.01 -36.53
CA THR A 294 -34.19 45.95 -36.66
C THR A 294 -33.72 44.54 -36.34
N ILE A 295 -32.41 44.29 -36.24
CA ILE A 295 -31.86 42.95 -35.89
C ILE A 295 -31.45 42.87 -34.42
N SER A 296 -31.00 43.98 -33.82
CA SER A 296 -30.65 44.04 -32.39
C SER A 296 -31.89 43.91 -31.50
N SER A 297 -32.97 44.61 -31.83
CA SER A 297 -34.21 44.57 -31.02
C SER A 297 -34.85 43.19 -30.96
N ILE A 298 -34.78 42.39 -32.04
CA ILE A 298 -35.33 41.03 -32.07
C ILE A 298 -34.50 40.08 -31.20
N LYS A 299 -33.17 40.26 -31.17
CA LYS A 299 -32.27 39.50 -30.29
C LYS A 299 -32.45 39.90 -28.84
N ASP A 300 -32.49 41.20 -28.55
CA ASP A 300 -32.70 41.72 -27.20
C ASP A 300 -34.05 41.28 -26.62
N ASP A 301 -35.11 41.21 -27.46
CA ASP A 301 -36.42 40.71 -27.04
C ASP A 301 -36.46 39.18 -26.92
N PHE A 302 -35.65 38.44 -27.70
CA PHE A 302 -35.50 36.99 -27.58
C PHE A 302 -34.72 36.63 -26.31
N ASP A 303 -33.64 37.35 -26.01
CA ASP A 303 -32.81 37.19 -24.82
C ASP A 303 -33.59 37.55 -23.56
N LYS A 304 -34.38 38.64 -23.57
CA LYS A 304 -35.31 38.95 -22.47
C LYS A 304 -36.35 37.85 -22.25
N LYS A 305 -36.90 37.28 -23.32
CA LYS A 305 -37.87 36.16 -23.22
C LYS A 305 -37.19 34.86 -22.76
N TYR A 306 -35.93 34.66 -23.11
CA TYR A 306 -35.12 33.53 -22.66
C TYR A 306 -34.77 33.68 -21.18
N ASP A 307 -34.35 34.86 -20.74
CA ASP A 307 -34.04 35.17 -19.34
C ASP A 307 -35.28 35.09 -18.44
N VAL A 308 -36.43 35.57 -18.91
CA VAL A 308 -37.71 35.40 -18.20
C VAL A 308 -38.07 33.93 -18.08
N ARG A 309 -37.95 33.14 -19.16
CA ARG A 309 -38.18 31.68 -19.11
C ARG A 309 -37.18 30.96 -18.20
N LEU A 310 -35.92 31.40 -18.17
CA LEU A 310 -34.90 30.82 -17.31
C LEU A 310 -35.22 31.10 -15.84
N ARG A 311 -35.64 32.32 -15.51
CA ARG A 311 -36.13 32.68 -14.18
C ARG A 311 -37.39 31.90 -13.81
N GLU A 312 -38.37 31.80 -14.70
CA GLU A 312 -39.55 30.97 -14.51
C GLU A 312 -39.18 29.50 -14.29
N MET A 313 -38.23 28.92 -15.04
CA MET A 313 -37.73 27.57 -14.80
C MET A 313 -36.96 27.42 -13.48
N ILE A 314 -36.27 28.46 -13.01
CA ILE A 314 -35.61 28.45 -11.70
C ILE A 314 -36.66 28.46 -10.58
N TYR A 315 -37.76 29.21 -10.74
CA TYR A 315 -38.86 29.26 -9.77
C TYR A 315 -39.79 28.03 -9.84
N ASP A 316 -39.94 27.38 -10.99
CA ASP A 316 -40.79 26.19 -11.22
C ASP A 316 -39.97 24.88 -11.30
N LYS A 317 -38.76 24.87 -10.73
CA LYS A 317 -37.96 23.64 -10.55
C LYS A 317 -38.65 22.73 -9.54
N ARG A 318 -39.52 21.85 -10.05
CA ARG A 318 -40.05 20.71 -9.29
C ARG A 318 -38.91 19.75 -8.92
N SER A 319 -39.05 19.04 -7.81
CA SER A 319 -38.13 17.99 -7.39
C SER A 319 -37.96 16.97 -8.53
N GLN A 320 -36.71 16.65 -8.87
CA GLN A 320 -36.41 15.56 -9.78
C GLN A 320 -36.14 14.29 -8.96
N PRO A 321 -36.69 13.13 -9.32
CA PRO A 321 -36.37 11.87 -8.66
C PRO A 321 -34.86 11.62 -8.73
N THR A 322 -34.21 11.54 -7.57
CA THR A 322 -32.77 11.28 -7.47
C THR A 322 -32.41 9.83 -7.79
N GLU A 323 -33.37 8.91 -7.65
CA GLU A 323 -33.17 7.48 -7.86
C GLU A 323 -34.00 6.93 -9.00
N LYS A 324 -33.44 5.95 -9.71
CA LYS A 324 -34.13 5.19 -10.74
C LYS A 324 -35.22 4.33 -10.11
N SER A 325 -36.42 4.27 -10.71
CA SER A 325 -37.45 3.33 -10.30
C SER A 325 -36.97 1.88 -10.50
N MET A 326 -36.72 1.19 -9.40
CA MET A 326 -36.31 -0.22 -9.38
C MET A 326 -37.53 -1.14 -9.54
N THR A 327 -37.35 -2.31 -10.13
CA THR A 327 -38.43 -3.33 -10.20
C THR A 327 -38.62 -4.01 -8.84
N GLU A 328 -39.83 -4.51 -8.57
CA GLU A 328 -40.13 -5.23 -7.30
C GLU A 328 -39.19 -6.43 -7.07
N GLU A 329 -38.80 -7.13 -8.15
CA GLU A 329 -37.86 -8.25 -8.08
C GLU A 329 -36.45 -7.78 -7.69
N GLU A 330 -35.99 -6.64 -8.22
CA GLU A 330 -34.69 -6.07 -7.85
C GLU A 330 -34.69 -5.57 -6.40
N ILE A 331 -35.78 -4.97 -5.93
CA ILE A 331 -35.95 -4.54 -4.53
C ILE A 331 -35.91 -5.77 -3.61
N ALA A 332 -36.65 -6.83 -3.96
CA ALA A 332 -36.63 -8.09 -3.22
C ALA A 332 -35.23 -8.71 -3.19
N ALA A 333 -34.51 -8.69 -4.32
CA ALA A 333 -33.14 -9.19 -4.41
C ALA A 333 -32.15 -8.36 -3.57
N GLN A 334 -32.28 -7.04 -3.55
CA GLN A 334 -31.46 -6.16 -2.71
C GLN A 334 -31.73 -6.40 -1.22
N ARG A 335 -33.00 -6.51 -0.83
CA ARG A 335 -33.40 -6.87 0.55
C ARG A 335 -32.84 -8.23 0.94
N ALA A 336 -32.92 -9.24 0.06
CA ALA A 336 -32.35 -10.57 0.30
C ALA A 336 -30.83 -10.53 0.48
N ARG A 337 -30.10 -9.80 -0.39
CA ARG A 337 -28.64 -9.60 -0.26
C ARG A 337 -28.28 -8.93 1.06
N LYS A 338 -29.04 -7.89 1.44
CA LYS A 338 -28.84 -7.18 2.70
C LYS A 338 -29.11 -8.06 3.92
N LEU A 339 -30.16 -8.88 3.90
CA LEU A 339 -30.43 -9.86 4.96
C LEU A 339 -29.29 -10.89 5.09
N GLN A 340 -28.77 -11.40 3.97
CA GLN A 340 -27.62 -12.30 3.97
C GLN A 340 -26.35 -11.63 4.53
N GLU A 341 -26.09 -10.37 4.16
CA GLU A 341 -24.97 -9.60 4.68
C GLU A 341 -25.09 -9.38 6.20
N LEU A 342 -26.28 -9.00 6.68
CA LEU A 342 -26.56 -8.82 8.10
C LEU A 342 -26.45 -10.14 8.87
N GLU A 343 -26.91 -11.26 8.31
CA GLU A 343 -26.75 -12.59 8.91
C GLU A 343 -25.28 -13.00 8.98
N SER A 344 -24.51 -12.78 7.91
CA SER A 344 -23.07 -13.04 7.90
C SER A 344 -22.33 -12.18 8.92
N SER A 345 -22.69 -10.90 9.04
CA SER A 345 -22.14 -9.97 10.02
C SER A 345 -22.52 -10.35 11.46
N ARG A 346 -23.73 -10.90 11.65
CA ARG A 346 -24.19 -11.44 12.94
C ARG A 346 -23.39 -12.68 13.33
N LEU A 347 -23.16 -13.62 12.40
CA LEU A 347 -22.36 -14.81 12.64
C LEU A 347 -20.90 -14.45 12.95
N ARG A 348 -20.29 -13.52 12.21
CA ARG A 348 -18.93 -13.00 12.51
C ARG A 348 -18.82 -12.45 13.93
N ARG A 349 -19.78 -11.62 14.36
CA ARG A 349 -19.83 -11.08 15.73
C ARG A 349 -20.06 -12.15 16.79
N MET A 350 -20.73 -13.25 16.45
CA MET A 350 -21.01 -14.36 17.36
C MET A 350 -19.78 -15.26 17.56
N GLU A 351 -19.06 -15.56 16.49
CA GLU A 351 -17.89 -16.45 16.49
C GLU A 351 -16.66 -15.79 17.10
N GLU A 352 -16.57 -14.45 17.04
CA GLU A 352 -15.34 -13.71 17.32
C GLU A 352 -14.18 -14.42 16.59
N SER A 353 -14.21 -14.37 15.25
CA SER A 353 -12.96 -14.56 14.55
C SER A 353 -12.05 -13.47 15.10
N VAL A 354 -11.09 -13.90 15.92
CA VAL A 354 -9.86 -13.15 16.09
C VAL A 354 -9.30 -13.12 14.69
N ASP A 355 -9.74 -12.13 13.91
CA ASP A 355 -9.01 -11.66 12.76
C ASP A 355 -7.66 -11.34 13.36
N ASN A 356 -6.73 -12.30 13.24
CA ASN A 356 -5.31 -12.03 13.27
C ASN A 356 -5.09 -11.07 12.10
N SER A 357 -5.43 -9.81 12.36
CA SER A 357 -5.20 -8.58 11.61
C SER A 357 -3.69 -8.40 11.53
N GLY A 358 -3.08 -9.30 10.77
CA GLY A 358 -1.64 -9.46 10.61
C GLY A 358 -1.29 -10.40 9.47
N ASN A 359 -2.12 -11.38 9.10
CA ASN A 359 -1.69 -12.41 8.12
C ASN A 359 -2.66 -12.75 6.97
N GLU A 360 -3.86 -12.15 6.88
CA GLU A 360 -4.83 -12.51 5.81
C GLU A 360 -5.22 -11.34 4.89
N ALA A 361 -4.63 -10.16 5.08
CA ALA A 361 -4.84 -9.00 4.20
C ALA A 361 -3.98 -9.03 2.91
N GLU A 362 -2.98 -9.93 2.81
CA GLU A 362 -2.08 -9.99 1.64
C GLU A 362 -2.60 -10.90 0.51
N ASP A 363 -3.51 -11.84 0.79
CA ASP A 363 -3.92 -12.87 -0.20
C ASP A 363 -5.16 -12.51 -1.04
N ARG A 364 -5.84 -11.37 -0.77
CA ARG A 364 -7.03 -10.95 -1.54
C ARG A 364 -6.77 -9.87 -2.60
N ILE A 365 -5.54 -9.39 -2.72
CA ILE A 365 -5.17 -8.34 -3.70
C ILE A 365 -4.84 -8.92 -5.09
N ASN A 366 -4.63 -10.23 -5.23
CA ASN A 366 -4.09 -10.82 -6.46
C ASN A 366 -5.10 -11.38 -7.48
N ASN A 367 -6.41 -11.09 -7.39
CA ASN A 367 -7.39 -11.71 -8.30
C ASN A 367 -8.61 -10.86 -8.71
N VAL A 368 -8.42 -9.57 -8.94
CA VAL A 368 -9.36 -8.79 -9.78
C VAL A 368 -8.57 -7.95 -10.76
N LYS A 369 -8.76 -8.26 -12.05
CA LYS A 369 -8.26 -7.46 -13.17
C LYS A 369 -8.83 -6.04 -13.06
N LEU A 370 -7.97 -5.05 -13.09
CA LEU A 370 -8.32 -3.67 -13.39
C LEU A 370 -7.48 -3.26 -14.61
N ASP A 371 -8.12 -3.30 -15.76
CA ASP A 371 -7.90 -2.29 -16.78
C ASP A 371 -8.59 -1.00 -16.29
N ASP A 372 -8.08 0.14 -16.76
CA ASP A 372 -8.55 1.52 -16.56
C ASP A 372 -7.92 2.27 -15.37
N GLU A 373 -6.69 2.73 -15.63
CA GLU A 373 -6.06 3.86 -14.94
C GLU A 373 -6.69 5.17 -15.44
N ASP A 374 -7.66 5.71 -14.71
CA ASP A 374 -7.91 7.15 -14.69
C ASP A 374 -7.42 7.71 -13.35
N GLU A 375 -6.40 8.57 -13.43
CA GLU A 375 -5.77 9.29 -12.32
C GLU A 375 -6.77 10.24 -11.65
N ASP A 376 -7.47 9.77 -10.61
CA ASP A 376 -8.29 10.65 -9.78
C ASP A 376 -7.41 11.36 -8.74
N PHE A 377 -7.33 12.68 -8.92
CA PHE A 377 -6.42 13.59 -8.25
C PHE A 377 -6.73 13.65 -6.74
N GLY A 378 -5.68 13.63 -5.92
CA GLY A 378 -5.76 13.61 -4.46
C GLY A 378 -6.51 14.79 -3.83
N PHE A 379 -7.77 14.56 -3.49
CA PHE A 379 -8.41 15.16 -2.34
C PHE A 379 -8.85 14.04 -1.39
N GLY A 380 -8.24 13.99 -0.21
CA GLY A 380 -8.46 12.93 0.77
C GLY A 380 -9.94 12.74 1.07
N SER A 381 -10.39 11.48 1.02
CA SER A 381 -11.73 11.10 1.43
C SER A 381 -11.98 11.64 2.84
N GLY A 382 -12.85 12.65 2.94
CA GLY A 382 -13.28 13.22 4.21
C GLY A 382 -13.78 12.14 5.16
N ILE A 383 -13.76 12.45 6.45
CA ILE A 383 -14.28 11.60 7.53
C ILE A 383 -15.63 11.00 7.09
N LYS A 384 -15.69 9.68 6.94
CA LYS A 384 -16.91 8.95 6.57
C LYS A 384 -17.96 9.18 7.67
N VAL A 385 -18.84 10.15 7.46
CA VAL A 385 -20.08 10.29 8.23
C VAL A 385 -20.91 9.04 7.93
N ARG A 386 -21.40 8.36 8.98
CA ARG A 386 -22.30 7.21 8.80
C ARG A 386 -23.50 7.66 7.96
N PRO A 387 -23.91 6.89 6.93
CA PRO A 387 -25.06 7.25 6.11
C PRO A 387 -26.31 7.37 7.00
N THR A 388 -27.06 8.45 6.81
CA THR A 388 -28.35 8.69 7.48
C THR A 388 -29.41 7.72 6.96
N ASN A 389 -30.46 7.46 7.75
CA ASN A 389 -31.50 6.43 7.53
C ASN A 389 -32.12 6.37 6.11
N ALA A 390 -32.07 7.44 5.30
CA ALA A 390 -32.59 7.47 3.93
C ALA A 390 -31.89 6.47 2.99
N GLU A 391 -30.58 6.26 3.11
CA GLU A 391 -29.83 5.28 2.28
C GLU A 391 -29.96 3.83 2.78
N LEU A 392 -30.53 3.64 3.97
CA LEU A 392 -30.61 2.32 4.59
C LEU A 392 -31.90 1.56 4.26
N GLY A 393 -32.92 2.15 3.62
CA GLY A 393 -34.04 1.42 2.99
C GLY A 393 -34.61 0.22 3.78
N ILE A 394 -34.63 0.30 5.11
CA ILE A 394 -35.26 -0.70 5.97
C ILE A 394 -36.65 -0.15 6.26
N GLU A 395 -37.62 -0.62 5.49
CA GLU A 395 -39.03 -0.49 5.80
C GLU A 395 -39.29 -1.28 7.09
N ASP A 396 -39.34 -0.58 8.23
CA ASP A 396 -40.06 -1.11 9.39
C ASP A 396 -41.56 -0.94 9.06
N GLU A 397 -42.38 -1.99 9.23
CA GLU A 397 -43.83 -1.98 8.88
C GLU A 397 -44.67 -0.86 9.55
N ASP A 398 -44.08 -0.07 10.45
CA ASP A 398 -44.73 1.06 11.16
C ASP A 398 -43.96 2.39 10.98
N ASP A 399 -42.86 2.42 10.21
CA ASP A 399 -42.31 3.68 9.72
C ASP A 399 -43.26 4.13 8.62
N PHE A 400 -44.26 4.94 8.99
CA PHE A 400 -45.13 5.60 8.02
C PHE A 400 -44.24 6.19 6.92
N VAL A 401 -44.46 5.72 5.69
CA VAL A 401 -43.93 6.37 4.50
C VAL A 401 -44.53 7.77 4.51
N ILE A 402 -43.81 8.73 5.10
CA ILE A 402 -44.06 10.13 4.81
C ILE A 402 -43.55 10.25 3.39
N GLU A 403 -44.46 10.20 2.42
CA GLU A 403 -44.15 10.60 1.05
C GLU A 403 -43.48 11.96 1.13
N HIS A 404 -42.19 11.98 0.85
CA HIS A 404 -41.34 13.17 0.96
C HIS A 404 -41.78 14.31 0.02
N ASP A 405 -42.78 14.06 -0.84
CA ASP A 405 -43.44 15.02 -1.74
C ASP A 405 -44.44 15.96 -1.04
N LEU A 406 -44.78 15.74 0.24
CA LEU A 406 -45.74 16.59 0.98
C LEU A 406 -45.08 17.66 1.88
N ILE A 407 -43.75 17.66 2.00
CA ILE A 407 -43.04 18.69 2.77
C ILE A 407 -42.42 19.67 1.77
N ALA A 408 -43.07 20.82 1.60
CA ALA A 408 -42.54 21.94 0.84
C ALA A 408 -41.21 22.39 1.49
N SER A 409 -40.10 21.93 0.94
CA SER A 409 -38.75 22.36 1.35
C SER A 409 -38.56 23.80 0.91
N GLY A 410 -38.86 24.73 1.82
CA GLY A 410 -38.67 26.16 1.62
C GLY A 410 -37.19 26.55 1.57
N SER A 411 -36.81 27.18 0.45
CA SER A 411 -35.77 28.18 0.29
C SER A 411 -34.45 28.02 1.06
N GLU A 412 -33.41 27.48 0.42
CA GLU A 412 -32.03 27.84 0.72
C GLU A 412 -31.69 29.15 -0.03
N THR A 413 -31.75 30.27 0.68
CA THR A 413 -31.17 31.55 0.23
C THR A 413 -29.68 31.57 0.53
N ASP A 414 -28.88 31.63 -0.52
CA ASP A 414 -27.42 31.74 -0.48
C ASP A 414 -27.03 33.18 -0.03
N ASN A 415 -26.63 33.32 1.23
CA ASN A 415 -26.26 34.61 1.83
C ASN A 415 -24.83 35.00 1.43
N SER A 416 -24.70 35.85 0.42
CA SER A 416 -23.54 36.71 0.24
C SER A 416 -23.96 38.18 0.45
N VAL A 417 -23.39 38.82 1.47
CA VAL A 417 -23.50 40.27 1.72
C VAL A 417 -22.11 40.87 1.54
N PRO A 418 -21.98 42.07 0.91
CA PRO A 418 -21.84 43.26 1.74
C PRO A 418 -22.61 44.51 1.24
N ASP A 419 -23.20 45.21 2.23
CA ASP A 419 -23.49 46.63 2.44
C ASP A 419 -23.83 47.61 1.27
N THR A 420 -24.99 48.28 1.33
CA THR A 420 -25.14 49.65 1.89
C THR A 420 -26.55 50.28 1.68
N SER A 421 -27.05 50.90 2.76
CA SER A 421 -27.96 52.07 2.90
C SER A 421 -29.45 52.05 2.48
N ASP A 422 -30.30 52.15 3.52
CA ASP A 422 -31.50 53.00 3.74
C ASP A 422 -32.68 53.02 2.75
N LEU A 423 -33.88 52.63 3.24
CA LEU A 423 -35.01 53.56 3.54
C LEU A 423 -36.33 52.81 3.90
N THR A 424 -36.76 52.99 5.15
CA THR A 424 -38.12 53.18 5.73
C THR A 424 -39.37 52.41 5.23
N ASP A 425 -39.99 51.69 6.19
CA ASP A 425 -41.42 51.54 6.55
C ASP A 425 -42.53 51.67 5.48
N ILE A 426 -43.28 50.56 5.28
CA ILE A 426 -44.74 50.57 5.07
C ILE A 426 -45.39 49.40 5.83
N VAL A 427 -46.27 49.75 6.77
CA VAL A 427 -47.25 48.86 7.41
C VAL A 427 -48.41 48.64 6.45
N GLY A 428 -48.82 47.39 6.26
CA GLY A 428 -50.02 47.03 5.50
C GLY A 428 -50.42 45.58 5.77
N SER A 429 -51.38 45.41 6.68
CA SER A 429 -52.24 44.23 6.84
C SER A 429 -52.89 43.87 5.51
N ASP A 430 -53.00 42.57 5.20
CA ASP A 430 -54.30 41.94 4.89
C ASP A 430 -54.19 40.41 4.83
N GLU A 431 -55.13 39.78 5.54
CA GLU A 431 -55.45 38.36 5.44
C GLU A 431 -56.25 38.04 4.17
N SER A 432 -55.99 36.87 3.58
CA SER A 432 -56.97 36.11 2.80
C SER A 432 -56.52 34.64 2.79
N PHE A 433 -57.10 33.79 3.64
CA PHE A 433 -58.26 32.95 3.32
C PHE A 433 -58.00 31.98 2.15
N ILE A 434 -57.48 30.79 2.46
CA ILE A 434 -57.68 29.59 1.63
C ILE A 434 -58.11 28.45 2.56
N ASP A 435 -59.40 28.17 2.45
CA ASP A 435 -60.17 27.05 2.94
C ASP A 435 -59.54 25.73 2.48
N TRP A 436 -59.18 24.84 3.41
CA TRP A 436 -58.78 23.46 3.08
C TRP A 436 -59.84 22.49 3.59
N GLU A 437 -60.78 22.21 2.69
CA GLU A 437 -61.88 21.27 2.86
C GLU A 437 -61.30 19.85 2.98
N LEU A 438 -61.41 19.26 4.18
CA LEU A 438 -61.05 17.88 4.48
C LEU A 438 -62.05 16.91 3.83
N LEU A 439 -61.66 16.27 2.72
CA LEU A 439 -62.32 15.06 2.25
C LEU A 439 -61.80 13.84 3.04
N PRO A 440 -62.70 12.98 3.55
CA PRO A 440 -62.30 11.77 4.28
C PRO A 440 -61.73 10.71 3.32
N PRO A 441 -60.60 10.06 3.63
CA PRO A 441 -60.10 8.95 2.82
C PRO A 441 -60.93 7.69 3.05
N GLU A 442 -61.30 7.02 1.96
CA GLU A 442 -61.97 5.73 1.95
C GLU A 442 -61.08 4.63 2.57
N HIS A 443 -61.66 3.86 3.48
CA HIS A 443 -61.06 2.65 4.05
C HIS A 443 -60.92 1.54 2.99
N SER A 444 -59.72 0.95 2.88
CA SER A 444 -59.58 -0.45 2.46
C SER A 444 -59.32 -1.33 3.69
N PRO A 445 -60.00 -2.48 3.83
CA PRO A 445 -59.98 -3.29 5.03
C PRO A 445 -58.70 -4.11 5.08
N ASP A 446 -58.05 -4.13 6.23
CA ASP A 446 -57.53 -5.33 6.89
C ASP A 446 -56.55 -4.88 7.98
N THR A 447 -57.03 -4.87 9.23
CA THR A 447 -56.33 -4.93 10.54
C THR A 447 -56.99 -4.10 11.66
N ASP A 448 -58.25 -3.73 11.55
CA ASP A 448 -59.03 -3.28 12.72
C ASP A 448 -59.67 -4.49 13.39
N ASN A 449 -59.02 -5.06 14.42
CA ASN A 449 -59.70 -5.88 15.44
C ASN A 449 -58.79 -6.25 16.63
N LEU A 450 -58.28 -5.27 17.38
CA LEU A 450 -57.78 -5.49 18.75
C LEU A 450 -57.97 -4.25 19.65
N CYS A 451 -59.20 -3.76 19.79
CA CYS A 451 -59.72 -3.15 21.02
C CYS A 451 -61.25 -3.11 20.90
N ALA A 452 -61.93 -3.97 21.64
CA ALA A 452 -63.38 -3.92 21.74
C ALA A 452 -63.78 -2.69 22.56
N GLU A 453 -64.42 -1.72 21.91
CA GLU A 453 -65.05 -0.59 22.55
C GLU A 453 -66.43 -1.01 23.07
N GLU A 454 -66.60 -1.00 24.40
CA GLU A 454 -67.91 -0.90 25.02
C GLU A 454 -68.30 0.58 25.11
N ASN A 455 -69.50 0.88 24.62
CA ASN A 455 -70.12 2.20 24.53
C ASN A 455 -70.08 2.99 25.84
N LEU A 456 -69.46 4.17 25.81
CA LEU A 456 -69.88 5.33 26.63
C LEU A 456 -69.76 6.60 25.78
N THR A 457 -70.92 7.19 25.50
CA THR A 457 -71.08 8.56 25.02
C THR A 457 -70.48 9.52 26.03
N ASP A 458 -69.58 10.41 25.60
CA ASP A 458 -69.39 11.71 26.24
C ASP A 458 -68.81 12.70 25.22
N GLU A 459 -69.69 13.60 24.76
CA GLU A 459 -69.31 14.88 24.18
C GLU A 459 -68.53 15.66 25.25
N ASN A 460 -67.24 15.98 25.02
CA ASN A 460 -66.57 17.14 25.62
C ASN A 460 -65.17 17.38 25.01
N GLN A 461 -65.09 18.46 24.23
CA GLN A 461 -63.92 19.33 24.01
C GLN A 461 -62.64 18.69 23.44
N ASP A 462 -62.57 18.64 22.11
CA ASP A 462 -61.32 18.76 21.36
C ASP A 462 -60.68 20.14 21.66
N VAL A 463 -59.95 20.24 22.76
CA VAL A 463 -59.11 21.41 23.03
C VAL A 463 -57.84 21.28 22.18
N GLY A 464 -57.88 21.95 21.02
CA GLY A 464 -56.74 22.48 20.25
C GLY A 464 -55.39 21.76 20.42
N LEU A 465 -55.13 20.76 19.57
CA LEU A 465 -53.80 20.20 19.35
C LEU A 465 -52.95 21.03 18.37
N GLU A 466 -53.08 22.36 18.39
CA GLU A 466 -52.25 23.33 17.64
C GLU A 466 -51.14 23.92 18.52
N ILE A 467 -50.53 23.12 19.39
CA ILE A 467 -49.35 23.54 20.14
C ILE A 467 -48.12 23.15 19.32
N ARG A 468 -47.33 24.14 18.87
CA ARG A 468 -45.96 23.90 18.40
C ARG A 468 -45.14 23.32 19.56
N TYR A 469 -45.04 21.99 19.63
CA TYR A 469 -44.29 21.32 20.70
C TYR A 469 -42.80 21.59 20.53
N GLN A 470 -42.17 22.22 21.52
CA GLN A 470 -40.71 22.28 21.62
C GLN A 470 -40.18 20.89 21.99
N CYS A 471 -39.09 20.44 21.34
CA CYS A 471 -38.50 19.13 21.66
C CYS A 471 -37.98 19.10 23.11
N PRO A 472 -38.48 18.20 23.97
CA PRO A 472 -38.02 18.10 25.34
C PRO A 472 -36.62 17.49 25.38
N GLN A 473 -35.68 18.20 26.03
CA GLN A 473 -34.29 17.78 26.14
C GLN A 473 -34.01 17.00 27.42
N SER A 474 -34.89 17.12 28.42
CA SER A 474 -34.78 16.44 29.70
C SER A 474 -36.05 15.67 30.04
N HIS A 475 -35.92 14.66 30.92
CA HIS A 475 -37.07 13.91 31.42
C HIS A 475 -38.07 14.81 32.16
N GLY A 476 -37.59 15.81 32.90
CA GLY A 476 -38.45 16.77 33.61
C GLY A 476 -39.32 17.59 32.65
N GLU A 477 -38.72 18.13 31.59
CA GLU A 477 -39.46 18.84 30.53
C GLU A 477 -40.47 17.93 29.83
N LEU A 478 -40.11 16.68 29.57
CA LEU A 478 -41.01 15.72 28.95
C LEU A 478 -42.24 15.48 29.83
N LEU A 479 -42.05 15.29 31.14
CA LEU A 479 -43.16 15.16 32.08
C LEU A 479 -44.05 16.40 32.11
N ASP A 480 -43.47 17.60 32.08
CA ASP A 480 -44.25 18.84 32.11
C ASP A 480 -45.17 18.97 30.90
N ILE A 481 -44.72 18.52 29.73
CA ILE A 481 -45.51 18.51 28.50
C ILE A 481 -46.56 17.37 28.51
N THR A 482 -46.20 16.19 29.03
CA THR A 482 -47.10 15.01 29.00
C THR A 482 -48.14 15.00 30.12
N ARG A 483 -48.06 15.87 31.14
CA ARG A 483 -49.05 15.98 32.23
C ARG A 483 -50.50 16.09 31.78
N ASN A 484 -50.75 16.74 30.64
CA ASN A 484 -52.10 17.01 30.13
C ASN A 484 -52.52 16.05 28.99
N ILE A 485 -51.67 15.07 28.64
CA ILE A 485 -51.89 14.15 27.51
C ILE A 485 -52.34 12.79 28.06
N LYS A 486 -53.36 12.18 27.44
CA LYS A 486 -53.81 10.82 27.79
C LYS A 486 -52.71 9.81 27.43
N LEU A 487 -52.56 8.74 28.23
CA LEU A 487 -51.53 7.72 28.02
C LEU A 487 -51.60 7.05 26.64
N CYS A 488 -52.80 6.92 26.07
CA CYS A 488 -53.01 6.34 24.74
C CYS A 488 -52.47 7.22 23.60
N ASP A 489 -52.42 8.55 23.79
CA ASP A 489 -52.01 9.50 22.76
C ASP A 489 -50.49 9.77 22.78
N LEU A 490 -49.78 9.23 23.76
CA LEU A 490 -48.34 9.43 23.96
C LEU A 490 -47.49 8.92 22.78
N PRO A 491 -47.79 7.78 22.13
CA PRO A 491 -47.11 7.37 20.90
C PRO A 491 -47.27 8.40 19.77
N THR A 492 -48.49 8.91 19.57
CA THR A 492 -48.78 9.94 18.56
C THR A 492 -48.01 11.22 18.82
N PHE A 493 -47.88 11.61 20.09
CA PHE A 493 -47.06 12.75 20.51
C PHE A 493 -45.57 12.56 20.18
N VAL A 494 -44.99 11.39 20.53
CA VAL A 494 -43.59 11.07 20.20
C VAL A 494 -43.36 11.07 18.70
N ARG A 495 -44.31 10.54 17.92
CA ARG A 495 -44.27 10.57 16.46
C ARG A 495 -44.24 12.00 15.93
N ARG A 496 -45.11 12.89 16.41
CA ARG A 496 -45.13 14.29 15.99
C ARG A 496 -43.83 15.03 16.32
N ILE A 497 -43.24 14.79 17.49
CA ILE A 497 -41.95 15.39 17.86
C ILE A 497 -40.84 14.96 16.89
N ARG A 498 -40.80 13.68 16.51
CA ARG A 498 -39.81 13.16 15.55
C ARG A 498 -39.91 13.89 14.21
N VAL A 499 -41.11 13.99 13.65
CA VAL A 499 -41.36 14.67 12.36
C VAL A 499 -41.00 16.16 12.44
N LEU A 500 -41.44 16.86 13.49
CA LEU A 500 -41.16 18.30 13.63
C LEU A 500 -39.68 18.62 13.81
N HIS A 501 -38.90 17.69 14.37
CA HIS A 501 -37.48 17.87 14.65
C HIS A 501 -36.62 16.96 13.79
N ASP A 502 -37.06 16.64 12.58
CA ASP A 502 -36.26 15.84 11.67
C ASP A 502 -34.91 16.54 11.38
N PRO A 503 -33.82 15.76 11.24
CA PRO A 503 -32.46 16.30 11.12
C PRO A 503 -32.23 17.11 9.83
N ASN A 504 -33.11 16.95 8.84
CA ASN A 504 -33.06 17.67 7.56
C ASN A 504 -33.65 19.09 7.67
N LEU A 505 -34.55 19.35 8.63
CA LEU A 505 -35.15 20.68 8.83
C LEU A 505 -34.19 21.66 9.54
N GLY A 506 -33.23 21.15 10.30
CA GLY A 506 -32.28 22.00 11.02
C GLY A 506 -31.12 21.22 11.63
N SER A 507 -29.91 21.76 11.53
CA SER A 507 -28.70 21.13 12.05
C SER A 507 -28.72 20.95 13.57
N GLU A 508 -29.35 21.87 14.31
CA GLU A 508 -29.53 21.79 15.76
C GLU A 508 -30.44 20.63 16.21
N ASN A 509 -31.37 20.22 15.36
CA ASN A 509 -32.37 19.22 15.70
C ASN A 509 -31.76 17.85 15.99
N LYS A 510 -30.59 17.55 15.38
CA LYS A 510 -29.82 16.33 15.67
C LYS A 510 -29.47 16.22 17.16
N THR A 511 -29.03 17.33 17.76
CA THR A 511 -28.66 17.36 19.18
C THR A 511 -29.89 17.29 20.10
N LYS A 512 -30.99 17.93 19.70
CA LYS A 512 -32.27 17.92 20.44
C LYS A 512 -32.87 16.51 20.44
N LEU A 513 -32.93 15.84 19.29
CA LEU A 513 -33.38 14.45 19.16
C LEU A 513 -32.49 13.46 19.92
N ALA A 514 -31.18 13.67 19.93
CA ALA A 514 -30.27 12.84 20.71
C ALA A 514 -30.59 12.92 22.21
N LYS A 515 -30.78 14.12 22.78
CA LYS A 515 -31.18 14.30 24.18
C LYS A 515 -32.59 13.78 24.45
N PHE A 516 -33.51 13.98 23.51
CA PHE A 516 -34.86 13.43 23.58
C PHE A 516 -34.86 11.90 23.66
N SER A 517 -33.99 11.23 22.89
CA SER A 517 -33.87 9.77 22.95
C SER A 517 -33.46 9.27 24.35
N ILE A 518 -32.61 10.01 25.05
CA ILE A 518 -32.22 9.72 26.45
C ILE A 518 -33.43 9.90 27.38
N ALA A 519 -34.12 11.04 27.26
CA ALA A 519 -35.30 11.35 28.06
C ALA A 519 -36.44 10.34 27.85
N LEU A 520 -36.60 9.81 26.63
CA LEU A 520 -37.60 8.80 26.29
C LEU A 520 -37.27 7.46 26.98
N VAL A 521 -36.00 7.03 27.00
CA VAL A 521 -35.57 5.83 27.74
C VAL A 521 -35.87 5.99 29.24
N ASP A 522 -35.56 7.15 29.82
CA ASP A 522 -35.88 7.46 31.22
C ASP A 522 -37.40 7.44 31.46
N HIS A 523 -38.17 7.95 30.51
CA HIS A 523 -39.63 8.02 30.60
C HIS A 523 -40.29 6.64 30.52
N VAL A 524 -39.79 5.72 29.69
CA VAL A 524 -40.28 4.33 29.65
C VAL A 524 -40.07 3.65 31.00
N SER A 525 -38.91 3.84 31.62
CA SER A 525 -38.64 3.35 32.98
C SER A 525 -39.60 3.96 34.02
N TYR A 526 -39.84 5.26 33.91
CA TYR A 526 -40.74 5.98 34.81
C TYR A 526 -42.21 5.55 34.67
N LEU A 527 -42.74 5.47 33.45
CA LEU A 527 -44.11 5.03 33.16
C LEU A 527 -44.38 3.63 33.70
N ALA A 528 -43.41 2.73 33.56
CA ALA A 528 -43.49 1.37 34.08
C ALA A 528 -43.64 1.30 35.61
N ASN A 529 -43.16 2.32 36.33
CA ASN A 529 -43.17 2.38 37.79
C ASN A 529 -44.40 3.10 38.36
N GLN A 530 -45.24 3.73 37.52
CA GLN A 530 -46.43 4.43 37.97
C GLN A 530 -47.51 3.49 38.51
N LYS A 531 -48.37 4.04 39.38
CA LYS A 531 -49.51 3.30 39.97
C LYS A 531 -50.58 2.98 38.94
N GLU A 532 -50.90 3.96 38.10
CA GLU A 532 -51.72 3.78 36.90
C GLU A 532 -50.83 3.18 35.82
N LYS A 533 -51.00 1.89 35.59
CA LYS A 533 -50.13 1.15 34.68
C LYS A 533 -50.55 1.42 33.25
N PRO A 534 -49.62 1.81 32.36
CA PRO A 534 -49.95 2.00 30.97
C PRO A 534 -50.30 0.66 30.30
N PRO A 535 -51.15 0.66 29.27
CA PRO A 535 -51.34 -0.50 28.41
C PRO A 535 -49.98 -0.98 27.84
N ILE A 536 -49.76 -2.30 27.81
CA ILE A 536 -48.52 -2.89 27.30
C ILE A 536 -48.24 -2.46 25.85
N ALA A 537 -49.29 -2.30 25.04
CA ALA A 537 -49.19 -1.82 23.66
C ALA A 537 -48.53 -0.44 23.56
N VAL A 538 -48.83 0.49 24.47
CA VAL A 538 -48.22 1.82 24.47
C VAL A 538 -46.72 1.72 24.75
N LEU A 539 -46.32 0.92 25.74
CA LEU A 539 -44.91 0.71 26.07
C LEU A 539 -44.14 0.05 24.91
N GLU A 540 -44.76 -0.91 24.23
CA GLU A 540 -44.18 -1.58 23.07
C GLU A 540 -43.91 -0.59 21.92
N ILE A 541 -44.88 0.27 21.59
CA ILE A 541 -44.73 1.28 20.54
C ILE A 541 -43.64 2.30 20.92
N LEU A 542 -43.56 2.71 22.20
CA LEU A 542 -42.49 3.59 22.67
C LEU A 542 -41.11 2.93 22.55
N ILE A 543 -40.99 1.65 22.90
CA ILE A 543 -39.74 0.89 22.71
C ILE A 543 -39.39 0.79 21.22
N ARG A 544 -40.38 0.63 20.33
CA ARG A 544 -40.16 0.64 18.87
C ARG A 544 -39.68 2.01 18.37
N HIS A 545 -40.21 3.11 18.90
CA HIS A 545 -39.69 4.46 18.62
C HIS A 545 -38.26 4.65 19.14
N ILE A 546 -37.92 4.12 20.33
CA ILE A 546 -36.54 4.10 20.82
C ILE A 546 -35.64 3.28 19.87
N HIS A 547 -36.09 2.13 19.36
CA HIS A 547 -35.33 1.33 18.40
C HIS A 547 -35.02 2.12 17.12
N SER A 548 -36.01 2.80 16.54
CA SER A 548 -35.82 3.65 15.36
C SER A 548 -34.85 4.81 15.65
N LEU A 549 -34.93 5.44 16.82
CA LEU A 549 -33.95 6.45 17.27
C LEU A 549 -32.56 5.86 17.57
N ALA A 550 -32.47 4.61 18.01
CA ALA A 550 -31.19 3.94 18.26
C ALA A 550 -30.45 3.61 16.96
N LYS A 551 -31.15 3.44 15.83
CA LYS A 551 -30.53 3.31 14.50
C LYS A 551 -29.72 4.57 14.13
N SER A 552 -30.26 5.76 14.45
CA SER A 552 -29.61 7.05 14.17
C SER A 552 -28.65 7.51 15.28
N TYR A 553 -28.99 7.31 16.56
CA TYR A 553 -28.23 7.74 17.73
C TYR A 553 -27.87 6.57 18.67
N PRO A 554 -27.10 5.55 18.21
CA PRO A 554 -26.85 4.34 18.99
C PRO A 554 -26.03 4.59 20.27
N VAL A 555 -25.14 5.59 20.25
CA VAL A 555 -24.21 5.86 21.37
C VAL A 555 -24.96 6.44 22.57
N GLU A 556 -25.81 7.43 22.35
CA GLU A 556 -26.55 8.11 23.42
C GLU A 556 -27.56 7.17 24.09
N VAL A 557 -28.30 6.42 23.27
CA VAL A 557 -29.24 5.41 23.75
C VAL A 557 -28.51 4.30 24.53
N ALA A 558 -27.37 3.80 24.02
CA ALA A 558 -26.57 2.80 24.73
C ALA A 558 -26.04 3.31 26.07
N ASN A 559 -25.61 4.57 26.13
CA ASN A 559 -25.15 5.20 27.37
C ASN A 559 -26.29 5.38 28.38
N SER A 560 -27.50 5.74 27.92
CA SER A 560 -28.68 5.79 28.78
C SER A 560 -29.01 4.42 29.38
N PHE A 561 -29.08 3.37 28.56
CA PHE A 561 -29.29 2.00 29.06
C PHE A 561 -28.22 1.55 30.05
N ARG A 562 -26.95 1.89 29.80
CA ARG A 562 -25.86 1.60 30.73
C ARG A 562 -26.02 2.29 32.08
N LYS A 563 -26.50 3.54 32.11
CA LYS A 563 -26.80 4.25 33.37
C LYS A 563 -27.84 3.48 34.17
N HIS A 564 -28.97 3.12 33.55
CA HIS A 564 -30.00 2.30 34.20
C HIS A 564 -29.48 0.94 34.70
N LEU A 565 -28.68 0.24 33.89
CA LEU A 565 -28.09 -1.03 34.30
C LEU A 565 -27.12 -0.88 35.48
N ASN A 566 -26.35 0.22 35.54
CA ASN A 566 -25.45 0.52 36.65
C ASN A 566 -26.22 0.93 37.92
N ASP A 567 -27.29 1.70 37.78
CA ASP A 567 -28.16 2.11 38.89
C ASP A 567 -28.87 0.89 39.49
N MET A 568 -29.39 0.00 38.64
CA MET A 568 -29.93 -1.29 39.07
C MET A 568 -28.87 -2.12 39.81
N ASN A 569 -27.65 -2.21 39.29
CA ASN A 569 -26.57 -3.02 39.86
C ASN A 569 -26.03 -2.48 41.20
N SER A 570 -25.99 -1.16 41.36
CA SER A 570 -25.44 -0.48 42.54
C SER A 570 -26.48 -0.30 43.65
N LEU A 571 -27.71 0.12 43.30
CA LEU A 571 -28.74 0.46 44.27
C LEU A 571 -29.67 -0.72 44.60
N ARG A 572 -29.99 -1.58 43.62
CA ARG A 572 -31.14 -2.51 43.69
C ARG A 572 -30.88 -3.89 43.08
N ALA A 573 -29.68 -4.44 43.26
CA ALA A 573 -29.28 -5.69 42.60
C ALA A 573 -30.18 -6.92 42.89
N LEU A 574 -30.88 -6.96 44.03
CA LEU A 574 -31.68 -8.09 44.51
C LEU A 574 -33.19 -7.77 44.63
N SER A 575 -33.59 -6.56 44.22
CA SER A 575 -34.96 -6.04 44.35
C SER A 575 -35.31 -5.18 43.13
N PRO A 576 -35.45 -5.79 41.94
CA PRO A 576 -35.73 -5.07 40.71
C PRO A 576 -37.14 -4.47 40.73
N ILE A 577 -37.30 -3.34 40.06
CA ILE A 577 -38.59 -2.67 39.86
C ILE A 577 -39.18 -3.10 38.51
N THR A 578 -40.49 -2.89 38.30
CA THR A 578 -41.18 -3.07 37.01
C THR A 578 -40.45 -2.40 35.85
N GLY A 579 -39.96 -1.16 36.03
CA GLY A 579 -39.20 -0.43 35.02
C GLY A 579 -37.88 -1.11 34.64
N ASP A 580 -37.17 -1.68 35.61
CA ASP A 580 -35.92 -2.41 35.34
C ASP A 580 -36.17 -3.64 34.45
N LEU A 581 -37.29 -4.35 34.67
CA LEU A 581 -37.70 -5.49 33.86
C LEU A 581 -38.03 -5.08 32.41
N ILE A 582 -38.74 -3.96 32.24
CA ILE A 582 -39.09 -3.43 30.92
C ILE A 582 -37.85 -2.94 30.17
N ILE A 583 -36.90 -2.30 30.86
CA ILE A 583 -35.61 -1.92 30.28
C ILE A 583 -34.86 -3.13 29.75
N LEU A 584 -34.81 -4.22 30.52
CA LEU A 584 -34.12 -5.43 30.09
C LEU A 584 -34.83 -6.08 28.89
N THR A 585 -36.16 -6.00 28.78
CA THR A 585 -36.84 -6.39 27.55
C THR A 585 -36.52 -5.48 26.38
N ALA A 586 -36.51 -4.16 26.58
CA ALA A 586 -36.17 -3.19 25.55
C ALA A 586 -34.75 -3.42 25.00
N ILE A 587 -33.78 -3.70 25.87
CA ILE A 587 -32.40 -4.02 25.45
C ILE A 587 -32.38 -5.29 24.59
N GLY A 588 -33.19 -6.30 24.92
CA GLY A 588 -33.25 -7.57 24.19
C GLY A 588 -33.94 -7.49 22.83
N THR A 589 -34.74 -6.45 22.59
CA THR A 589 -35.39 -6.18 21.29
C THR A 589 -34.59 -5.20 20.44
N ILE A 590 -33.98 -4.17 21.04
CA ILE A 590 -33.23 -3.13 20.34
C ILE A 590 -31.85 -3.63 19.88
N PHE A 591 -31.15 -4.39 20.73
CA PHE A 591 -29.76 -4.78 20.49
C PHE A 591 -29.62 -6.27 20.14
N PRO A 592 -28.61 -6.62 19.32
CA PRO A 592 -28.33 -8.00 18.95
C PRO A 592 -27.83 -8.81 20.16
N THR A 593 -28.51 -9.91 20.47
CA THR A 593 -28.18 -10.77 21.61
C THR A 593 -27.22 -11.92 21.28
N SER A 594 -26.89 -12.12 20.00
CA SER A 594 -26.00 -13.20 19.54
C SER A 594 -24.51 -12.91 19.68
N ASP A 595 -24.13 -11.65 19.78
CA ASP A 595 -22.73 -11.20 19.73
C ASP A 595 -21.91 -11.82 20.87
N HIS A 596 -20.61 -12.04 20.64
CA HIS A 596 -19.69 -12.58 21.65
C HIS A 596 -19.63 -11.66 22.88
N PHE A 597 -19.31 -10.39 22.63
CA PHE A 597 -19.29 -9.34 23.63
C PHE A 597 -20.03 -8.12 23.10
N HIS A 598 -20.99 -7.63 23.89
CA HIS A 598 -21.75 -6.44 23.55
C HIS A 598 -21.85 -5.49 24.75
N GLN A 599 -21.66 -4.21 24.47
CA GLN A 599 -21.47 -3.14 25.44
C GLN A 599 -22.65 -2.90 26.41
N VAL A 600 -23.88 -3.23 26.00
CA VAL A 600 -25.12 -3.06 26.78
C VAL A 600 -25.73 -4.42 27.16
N VAL A 601 -25.96 -5.28 26.17
CA VAL A 601 -26.49 -6.65 26.33
C VAL A 601 -25.68 -7.53 27.30
N THR A 602 -24.34 -7.55 27.24
CA THR A 602 -23.56 -8.41 28.15
C THR A 602 -23.74 -7.99 29.62
N PRO A 603 -23.65 -6.69 29.98
CA PRO A 603 -24.05 -6.21 31.31
C PRO A 603 -25.51 -6.55 31.70
N ALA A 604 -26.46 -6.47 30.77
CA ALA A 604 -27.85 -6.84 31.02
C ALA A 604 -27.97 -8.32 31.42
N VAL A 605 -27.34 -9.23 30.66
CA VAL A 605 -27.29 -10.67 30.98
C VAL A 605 -26.62 -10.93 32.33
N LEU A 606 -25.53 -10.22 32.65
CA LEU A 606 -24.87 -10.35 33.94
C LEU A 606 -25.76 -9.92 35.11
N ASN A 607 -26.53 -8.84 34.96
CA ASN A 607 -27.48 -8.43 35.99
C ASN A 607 -28.61 -9.46 36.20
N MET A 608 -29.13 -10.03 35.11
CA MET A 608 -30.12 -11.11 35.19
C MET A 608 -29.55 -12.36 35.88
N ALA A 609 -28.34 -12.78 35.50
CA ALA A 609 -27.64 -13.91 36.11
C ALA A 609 -27.34 -13.65 37.59
N ARG A 610 -26.94 -12.43 37.95
CA ARG A 610 -26.72 -12.00 39.34
C ARG A 610 -27.99 -12.17 40.17
N TYR A 611 -29.14 -11.73 39.67
CA TYR A 611 -30.41 -11.92 40.38
C TYR A 611 -30.74 -13.41 40.54
N LEU A 612 -30.71 -14.19 39.45
CA LEU A 612 -31.05 -15.62 39.47
C LEU A 612 -30.11 -16.47 40.36
N GLY A 613 -28.83 -16.11 40.43
CA GLY A 613 -27.83 -16.84 41.20
C GLY A 613 -27.74 -16.44 42.68
N LEU A 614 -27.97 -15.17 43.01
CA LEU A 614 -27.76 -14.65 44.37
C LEU A 614 -29.06 -14.44 45.16
N LYS A 615 -30.20 -14.22 44.50
CA LYS A 615 -31.47 -14.01 45.21
C LYS A 615 -31.98 -15.33 45.76
N GLU A 616 -32.10 -15.42 47.08
CA GLU A 616 -32.88 -16.49 47.70
C GLU A 616 -34.39 -16.17 47.53
N PRO A 617 -35.16 -16.99 46.81
CA PRO A 617 -36.58 -16.73 46.63
C PRO A 617 -37.34 -17.12 47.91
N VAL A 618 -37.84 -16.12 48.63
CA VAL A 618 -38.59 -16.31 49.88
C VAL A 618 -40.09 -16.19 49.63
N SER A 619 -40.48 -15.30 48.72
CA SER A 619 -41.87 -15.01 48.35
C SER A 619 -42.25 -15.63 47.00
N LEU A 620 -43.55 -15.81 46.77
CA LEU A 620 -44.08 -16.14 45.43
C LEU A 620 -43.71 -15.06 44.41
N HIS A 621 -43.67 -13.80 44.82
CA HIS A 621 -43.21 -12.69 43.98
C HIS A 621 -41.77 -12.90 43.48
N ASP A 622 -40.86 -13.39 44.33
CA ASP A 622 -39.48 -13.64 43.91
C ASP A 622 -39.39 -14.74 42.83
N HIS A 623 -40.25 -15.77 42.96
CA HIS A 623 -40.36 -16.85 41.97
C HIS A 623 -40.96 -16.38 40.64
N VAL A 624 -41.92 -15.46 40.69
CA VAL A 624 -42.49 -14.80 39.51
C VAL A 624 -41.42 -14.00 38.77
N VAL A 625 -40.75 -13.11 39.48
CA VAL A 625 -39.69 -12.25 38.91
C VAL A 625 -38.56 -13.12 38.37
N GLY A 626 -38.15 -14.17 39.09
CA GLY A 626 -37.15 -15.11 38.59
C GLY A 626 -37.61 -15.89 37.35
N THR A 627 -38.88 -16.30 37.28
CA THR A 627 -39.44 -16.96 36.09
C THR A 627 -39.42 -16.01 34.88
N TYR A 628 -39.68 -14.71 35.09
CA TYR A 628 -39.54 -13.68 34.06
C TYR A 628 -38.08 -13.46 33.64
N TYR A 629 -37.13 -13.43 34.57
CA TYR A 629 -35.70 -13.38 34.20
C TYR A 629 -35.26 -14.61 33.39
N ILE A 630 -35.79 -15.80 33.72
CA ILE A 630 -35.52 -17.00 32.94
C ILE A 630 -36.07 -16.87 31.52
N THR A 631 -37.30 -16.37 31.34
CA THR A 631 -37.87 -16.17 30.01
C THR A 631 -36.99 -15.23 29.18
N LEU A 632 -36.51 -14.15 29.81
CA LEU A 632 -35.66 -13.17 29.16
C LEU A 632 -34.27 -13.72 28.85
N CYS A 633 -33.63 -14.41 29.79
CA CYS A 633 -32.36 -15.09 29.56
C CYS A 633 -32.44 -16.08 28.39
N LEU A 634 -33.50 -16.89 28.32
CA LEU A 634 -33.69 -17.84 27.21
C LEU A 634 -34.00 -17.11 25.89
N HIS A 635 -34.71 -15.98 25.92
CA HIS A 635 -34.94 -15.13 24.76
C HIS A 635 -33.61 -14.59 24.19
N TYR A 636 -32.76 -14.02 25.04
CA TYR A 636 -31.43 -13.54 24.66
C TYR A 636 -30.59 -14.65 24.03
N GLN A 637 -30.75 -15.87 24.52
CA GLN A 637 -29.97 -17.03 24.12
C GLN A 637 -30.51 -17.82 22.94
N ARG A 638 -31.65 -17.42 22.37
CA ARG A 638 -32.35 -18.15 21.28
C ARG A 638 -31.42 -18.47 20.11
N PHE A 639 -30.58 -17.51 19.71
CA PHE A 639 -29.62 -17.69 18.62
C PHE A 639 -28.20 -18.03 19.09
N SER A 640 -27.73 -17.42 20.18
CA SER A 640 -26.35 -17.61 20.67
C SER A 640 -26.11 -19.00 21.25
N LYS A 641 -27.17 -19.66 21.73
CA LYS A 641 -27.15 -20.99 22.37
C LYS A 641 -26.08 -21.14 23.46
N ARG A 642 -25.60 -20.07 24.11
CA ARG A 642 -24.63 -20.21 25.23
C ARG A 642 -25.35 -20.72 26.47
N TYR A 643 -24.64 -21.40 27.36
CA TYR A 643 -25.25 -21.99 28.54
C TYR A 643 -25.25 -21.00 29.71
N ILE A 644 -26.41 -20.83 30.38
CA ILE A 644 -26.56 -20.00 31.58
C ILE A 644 -26.93 -20.93 32.75
N PRO A 645 -26.00 -21.26 33.66
CA PRO A 645 -26.23 -22.26 34.71
C PRO A 645 -27.29 -21.83 35.73
N GLU A 646 -27.39 -20.54 36.02
CA GLU A 646 -28.31 -19.98 37.02
C GLU A 646 -29.77 -20.24 36.65
N VAL A 647 -30.09 -20.28 35.34
CA VAL A 647 -31.43 -20.58 34.83
C VAL A 647 -31.89 -21.97 35.25
N ILE A 648 -31.07 -23.00 35.02
CA ILE A 648 -31.43 -24.38 35.37
C ILE A 648 -31.53 -24.53 36.89
N ASN A 649 -30.59 -23.94 37.63
CA ASN A 649 -30.61 -23.99 39.10
C ASN A 649 -31.89 -23.37 39.67
N PHE A 650 -32.31 -22.22 39.14
CA PHE A 650 -33.51 -21.54 39.60
C PHE A 650 -34.77 -22.34 39.25
N ILE A 651 -34.90 -22.87 38.03
CA ILE A 651 -36.02 -23.75 37.63
C ILE A 651 -36.09 -25.00 38.54
N GLN A 652 -34.95 -25.66 38.79
CA GLN A 652 -34.93 -26.86 39.64
C GLN A 652 -35.34 -26.52 41.08
N ASN A 653 -34.90 -25.37 41.60
CA ASN A 653 -35.29 -24.89 42.91
C ASN A 653 -36.79 -24.56 42.98
N THR A 654 -37.35 -23.83 41.99
CA THR A 654 -38.78 -23.48 41.95
C THR A 654 -39.65 -24.73 41.91
N LEU A 655 -39.31 -25.72 41.07
CA LEU A 655 -40.02 -26.99 40.98
C LEU A 655 -40.01 -27.77 42.30
N CYS A 656 -38.88 -27.78 43.01
CA CYS A 656 -38.78 -28.48 44.31
C CYS A 656 -39.55 -27.79 45.43
N VAL A 657 -39.62 -26.45 45.39
CA VAL A 657 -40.33 -25.64 46.39
C VAL A 657 -41.84 -25.70 46.19
N LEU A 658 -42.32 -25.61 44.94
CA LEU A 658 -43.74 -25.64 44.61
C LEU A 658 -44.35 -27.05 44.65
N ALA A 659 -43.51 -28.10 44.58
CA ALA A 659 -43.92 -29.50 44.65
C ALA A 659 -44.88 -29.78 45.85
N PRO A 660 -46.05 -30.40 45.63
CA PRO A 660 -47.00 -30.72 46.69
C PRO A 660 -46.41 -31.58 47.81
N ILE A 661 -45.56 -32.54 47.43
CA ILE A 661 -44.86 -33.45 48.34
C ILE A 661 -43.36 -33.15 48.27
N LYS A 662 -42.71 -33.15 49.43
CA LYS A 662 -41.27 -32.93 49.54
C LYS A 662 -40.51 -34.11 48.95
N ILE A 663 -39.52 -33.81 48.10
CA ILE A 663 -38.62 -34.81 47.53
C ILE A 663 -37.74 -35.39 48.65
N PRO A 664 -37.64 -36.72 48.81
CA PRO A 664 -36.93 -37.36 49.92
C PRO A 664 -35.41 -37.14 49.86
N LYS A 665 -34.82 -37.21 48.66
CA LYS A 665 -33.42 -36.91 48.39
C LYS A 665 -33.33 -35.92 47.24
N VAL A 666 -33.02 -34.67 47.55
CA VAL A 666 -32.80 -33.64 46.53
C VAL A 666 -31.55 -34.01 45.73
N PRO A 667 -31.60 -34.01 44.38
CA PRO A 667 -30.44 -34.38 43.58
C PRO A 667 -29.30 -33.37 43.79
N THR A 668 -28.07 -33.90 43.90
CA THR A 668 -26.84 -33.11 44.06
C THR A 668 -26.51 -32.44 42.72
N GLY A 669 -26.65 -31.11 42.64
CA GLY A 669 -26.37 -30.37 41.41
C GLY A 669 -26.77 -28.89 41.42
N PHE A 670 -27.70 -28.49 42.29
CA PHE A 670 -28.12 -27.10 42.45
C PHE A 670 -28.37 -26.76 43.93
N PRO A 671 -28.27 -25.48 44.33
CA PRO A 671 -28.59 -25.05 45.69
C PRO A 671 -30.11 -25.09 45.90
N TYR A 672 -30.56 -25.99 46.78
CA TYR A 672 -31.96 -26.04 47.20
C TYR A 672 -32.21 -25.09 48.37
N HIS A 673 -33.01 -24.05 48.13
CA HIS A 673 -33.38 -23.08 49.14
C HIS A 673 -34.73 -23.46 49.75
N LYS A 674 -34.75 -23.66 51.07
CA LYS A 674 -36.01 -23.92 51.81
C LYS A 674 -36.63 -22.57 52.20
N PRO A 675 -37.84 -22.23 51.72
CA PRO A 675 -38.49 -21.01 52.16
C PRO A 675 -38.89 -21.11 53.64
N LYS A 676 -38.92 -19.97 54.33
CA LYS A 676 -39.33 -19.88 55.74
C LYS A 676 -40.79 -20.32 55.95
N PHE A 677 -41.65 -20.02 54.97
CA PHE A 677 -43.04 -20.46 54.90
C PHE A 677 -43.24 -21.47 53.76
N SER A 678 -44.12 -22.45 53.93
CA SER A 678 -44.34 -23.48 52.91
C SER A 678 -45.12 -22.94 51.71
N LEU A 679 -44.44 -22.76 50.57
CA LEU A 679 -45.04 -22.33 49.31
C LEU A 679 -45.61 -23.49 48.46
N ARG A 680 -45.74 -24.69 49.02
CA ARG A 680 -46.20 -25.89 48.30
C ARG A 680 -47.63 -25.74 47.78
N LEU A 681 -47.93 -26.41 46.68
CA LEU A 681 -49.27 -26.54 46.13
C LEU A 681 -50.10 -27.54 46.97
N ARG A 682 -51.32 -27.18 47.38
CA ARG A 682 -52.21 -28.06 48.18
C ARG A 682 -53.11 -28.88 47.27
N SER A 683 -53.97 -28.26 46.45
CA SER A 683 -54.68 -28.86 45.30
C SER A 683 -55.55 -27.80 44.62
N SER A 684 -55.27 -27.43 43.37
CA SER A 684 -56.09 -26.45 42.63
C SER A 684 -56.74 -27.10 41.42
N TYR A 685 -58.08 -27.04 41.33
CA TYR A 685 -58.87 -27.52 40.18
C TYR A 685 -59.21 -26.42 39.17
N GLY A 686 -58.70 -25.20 39.36
CA GLY A 686 -58.96 -24.06 38.48
C GLY A 686 -58.17 -24.09 37.18
N PRO A 687 -58.67 -23.46 36.10
CA PRO A 687 -57.94 -23.32 34.85
C PRO A 687 -56.67 -22.49 35.05
N VAL A 688 -55.58 -22.89 34.40
CA VAL A 688 -54.31 -22.18 34.48
C VAL A 688 -54.43 -20.84 33.75
N LYS A 689 -54.17 -19.74 34.45
CA LYS A 689 -54.18 -18.39 33.87
C LYS A 689 -52.81 -18.09 33.25
N LYS A 690 -52.79 -17.47 32.06
CA LYS A 690 -51.55 -16.88 31.52
C LYS A 690 -51.16 -15.71 32.42
N LEU A 691 -49.93 -15.70 32.89
CA LEU A 691 -49.46 -14.69 33.84
C LEU A 691 -49.15 -13.37 33.10
N GLY A 692 -49.95 -12.33 33.33
CA GLY A 692 -49.69 -10.99 32.81
C GLY A 692 -48.59 -10.26 33.60
N LEU A 693 -47.68 -9.55 32.92
CA LEU A 693 -46.53 -8.84 33.53
C LEU A 693 -46.95 -7.93 34.69
N PHE A 694 -48.06 -7.22 34.54
CA PHE A 694 -48.58 -6.30 35.54
C PHE A 694 -49.40 -6.97 36.65
N GLU A 695 -50.11 -8.06 36.36
CA GLU A 695 -50.80 -8.86 37.39
C GLU A 695 -49.79 -9.53 38.34
N LEU A 696 -48.64 -9.91 37.79
CA LEU A 696 -47.52 -10.58 38.48
C LEU A 696 -46.83 -9.73 39.55
N ILE A 697 -46.79 -8.41 39.38
CA ILE A 697 -45.97 -7.50 40.21
C ILE A 697 -46.80 -6.74 41.27
N SER A 698 -48.11 -6.56 41.04
CA SER A 698 -49.00 -5.89 42.00
C SER A 698 -49.46 -6.74 43.18
N GLN A 699 -49.26 -8.06 43.12
CA GLN A 699 -49.86 -8.99 44.08
C GLN A 699 -48.95 -9.26 45.29
N THR A 700 -48.38 -8.22 45.89
CA THR A 700 -47.57 -8.33 47.12
C THR A 700 -48.41 -8.69 48.35
N GLU A 701 -49.74 -8.60 48.28
CA GLU A 701 -50.65 -8.82 49.43
C GLU A 701 -51.88 -9.67 49.08
N ILE A 702 -51.72 -10.80 48.38
CA ILE A 702 -52.85 -11.76 48.33
C ILE A 702 -52.95 -12.41 49.73
N GLU A 703 -54.16 -12.57 50.26
CA GLU A 703 -54.45 -13.40 51.44
C GLU A 703 -54.36 -14.91 51.09
N GLU A 704 -54.43 -15.83 52.05
CA GLU A 704 -54.47 -17.28 51.73
C GLU A 704 -55.79 -17.62 51.00
N GLY A 705 -55.78 -17.70 49.67
CA GLY A 705 -56.97 -18.00 48.85
C GLY A 705 -56.68 -18.72 47.53
N GLU A 706 -57.74 -19.02 46.77
CA GLU A 706 -57.69 -19.78 45.49
C GLU A 706 -56.78 -19.13 44.43
N GLU A 707 -56.65 -17.79 44.45
CA GLU A 707 -55.80 -17.04 43.53
C GLU A 707 -54.30 -17.34 43.71
N LYS A 708 -53.84 -17.53 44.96
CA LYS A 708 -52.44 -17.95 45.22
C LYS A 708 -52.17 -19.35 44.69
N GLU A 709 -53.15 -20.24 44.74
CA GLU A 709 -53.00 -21.60 44.23
C GLU A 709 -53.01 -21.62 42.70
N ALA A 710 -53.86 -20.82 42.07
CA ALA A 710 -53.83 -20.59 40.63
C ALA A 710 -52.50 -19.97 40.16
N MET A 711 -51.92 -19.05 40.94
CA MET A 711 -50.60 -18.47 40.63
C MET A 711 -49.49 -19.54 40.72
N LYS A 712 -49.50 -20.38 41.76
CA LYS A 712 -48.54 -21.49 41.92
C LYS A 712 -48.64 -22.51 40.78
N SER A 713 -49.85 -22.87 40.36
CA SER A 713 -50.06 -23.79 39.23
C SER A 713 -49.58 -23.17 37.91
N SER A 714 -49.85 -21.88 37.70
CA SER A 714 -49.38 -21.13 36.53
C SER A 714 -47.85 -20.99 36.48
N LEU A 715 -47.20 -20.74 37.63
CA LEU A 715 -45.74 -20.72 37.74
C LEU A 715 -45.13 -22.08 37.39
N LEU A 716 -45.75 -23.16 37.85
CA LEU A 716 -45.29 -24.52 37.59
C LEU A 716 -45.44 -24.88 36.10
N GLU A 717 -46.55 -24.52 35.46
CA GLU A 717 -46.72 -24.65 34.01
C GLU A 717 -45.69 -23.82 33.23
N ALA A 718 -45.45 -22.57 33.64
CA ALA A 718 -44.45 -21.71 33.01
C ALA A 718 -43.03 -22.30 33.13
N ASN A 719 -42.64 -22.78 34.32
CA ASN A 719 -41.33 -23.40 34.53
C ASN A 719 -41.17 -24.71 33.73
N PHE A 720 -42.24 -25.48 33.53
CA PHE A 720 -42.24 -26.64 32.63
C PHE A 720 -42.01 -26.26 31.17
N LYS A 721 -42.73 -25.26 30.66
CA LYS A 721 -42.53 -24.73 29.30
C LYS A 721 -41.13 -24.15 29.10
N LEU A 722 -40.60 -23.44 30.10
CA LEU A 722 -39.25 -22.88 30.06
C LEU A 722 -38.17 -23.96 30.10
N LEU A 723 -38.38 -25.02 30.90
CA LEU A 723 -37.49 -26.17 30.92
C LEU A 723 -37.49 -26.90 29.57
N ASP A 724 -38.66 -26.99 28.92
CA ASP A 724 -38.78 -27.56 27.57
C ASP A 724 -37.98 -26.76 26.55
N PHE A 725 -38.18 -25.45 26.55
CA PHE A 725 -37.50 -24.53 25.65
C PHE A 725 -35.98 -24.53 25.89
N ALA A 726 -35.55 -24.56 27.16
CA ALA A 726 -34.15 -24.69 27.52
C ALA A 726 -33.54 -26.02 27.02
N ALA A 727 -34.29 -27.13 27.09
CA ALA A 727 -33.85 -28.42 26.56
C ALA A 727 -33.67 -28.37 25.04
N ASP A 728 -34.56 -27.68 24.31
CA ASP A 728 -34.44 -27.53 22.86
C ASP A 728 -33.25 -26.67 22.43
N ILE A 729 -32.95 -25.59 23.17
CA ILE A 729 -31.79 -24.72 22.91
C ILE A 729 -30.47 -25.47 23.15
N TRP A 730 -30.38 -26.22 24.26
CA TRP A 730 -29.11 -26.80 24.73
C TRP A 730 -28.89 -28.27 24.38
N LYS A 731 -29.78 -28.91 23.62
CA LYS A 731 -29.65 -30.32 23.18
C LYS A 731 -28.34 -30.66 22.46
N GLU A 732 -27.67 -29.68 21.87
CA GLU A 732 -26.40 -29.83 21.14
C GLU A 732 -25.16 -29.78 22.05
N LYS A 733 -25.28 -29.36 23.32
CA LYS A 733 -24.14 -29.21 24.22
C LYS A 733 -23.66 -30.56 24.75
N ALA A 734 -22.34 -30.74 24.84
CA ALA A 734 -21.73 -31.99 25.29
C ALA A 734 -22.11 -32.40 26.72
N ALA A 735 -22.32 -31.42 27.61
CA ALA A 735 -22.71 -31.63 29.01
C ALA A 735 -24.24 -31.70 29.23
N PHE A 736 -25.03 -31.90 28.17
CA PHE A 736 -26.50 -31.95 28.27
C PHE A 736 -26.98 -33.02 29.25
N TYR A 737 -26.34 -34.19 29.26
CA TYR A 737 -26.72 -35.29 30.14
C TYR A 737 -26.61 -34.90 31.62
N GLU A 738 -25.49 -34.33 32.04
CA GLU A 738 -25.24 -33.88 33.42
C GLU A 738 -26.23 -32.79 33.86
N VAL A 739 -26.54 -31.86 32.97
CA VAL A 739 -27.38 -30.69 33.29
C VAL A 739 -28.85 -31.08 33.46
N PHE A 740 -29.40 -31.91 32.57
CA PHE A 740 -30.83 -32.23 32.56
C PHE A 740 -31.20 -33.52 33.30
N GLN A 741 -30.23 -34.35 33.69
CA GLN A 741 -30.50 -35.56 34.49
C GLN A 741 -31.12 -35.25 35.87
N PRO A 742 -30.68 -34.22 36.62
CA PRO A 742 -31.37 -33.79 37.84
C PRO A 742 -32.80 -33.30 37.58
N SER A 743 -33.02 -32.50 36.52
CA SER A 743 -34.36 -32.03 36.13
C SER A 743 -35.30 -33.19 35.81
N TYR A 744 -34.81 -34.20 35.07
CA TYR A 744 -35.57 -35.40 34.76
C TYR A 744 -35.98 -36.19 36.01
N TYR A 745 -35.08 -36.33 37.00
CA TYR A 745 -35.38 -36.98 38.27
C TYR A 745 -36.47 -36.23 39.06
N ILE A 746 -36.42 -34.89 39.08
CA ILE A 746 -37.46 -34.06 39.73
C ILE A 746 -38.81 -34.26 39.06
N LEU A 747 -38.86 -34.26 37.72
CA LEU A 747 -40.11 -34.47 36.97
C LEU A 747 -40.69 -35.88 37.20
N GLN A 748 -39.86 -36.93 37.23
CA GLN A 748 -40.31 -38.29 37.55
C GLN A 748 -40.92 -38.39 38.97
N HIS A 749 -40.34 -37.68 39.94
CA HIS A 749 -40.90 -37.60 41.28
C HIS A 749 -42.27 -36.91 41.27
N LEU A 750 -42.41 -35.79 40.56
CA LEU A 750 -43.67 -35.07 40.41
C LEU A 750 -44.74 -35.94 39.74
N ALA A 751 -44.38 -36.70 38.70
CA ALA A 751 -45.28 -37.65 38.02
C ALA A 751 -45.79 -38.76 38.93
N SER A 752 -44.90 -39.38 39.71
CA SER A 752 -45.23 -40.58 40.50
C SER A 752 -46.00 -40.27 41.78
N THR A 753 -45.75 -39.13 42.41
CA THR A 753 -46.28 -38.82 43.75
C THR A 753 -47.34 -37.73 43.77
N CYS A 754 -47.31 -36.82 42.80
CA CYS A 754 -48.08 -35.58 42.84
C CYS A 754 -49.12 -35.43 41.71
N LEU A 755 -49.23 -36.41 40.79
CA LEU A 755 -50.09 -36.34 39.61
C LEU A 755 -51.54 -35.94 39.94
N THR A 756 -52.11 -36.54 40.99
CA THR A 756 -53.51 -36.35 41.40
C THR A 756 -53.83 -34.94 41.92
N ARG A 757 -52.81 -34.12 42.23
CA ARG A 757 -52.96 -32.76 42.77
C ARG A 757 -52.79 -31.68 41.71
N PHE A 758 -52.48 -32.05 40.47
CA PHE A 758 -52.32 -31.12 39.35
C PHE A 758 -53.57 -31.09 38.46
N PRO A 759 -53.89 -29.95 37.84
CA PRO A 759 -54.85 -29.88 36.74
C PRO A 759 -54.46 -30.78 35.56
N GLU A 760 -55.44 -31.29 34.81
CA GLU A 760 -55.23 -32.18 33.65
C GLU A 760 -54.30 -31.56 32.59
N SER A 761 -54.35 -30.23 32.39
CA SER A 761 -53.46 -29.51 31.49
C SER A 761 -51.98 -29.64 31.88
N ILE A 762 -51.67 -29.54 33.18
CA ILE A 762 -50.30 -29.64 33.69
C ILE A 762 -49.80 -31.09 33.64
N GLN A 763 -50.70 -32.05 33.88
CA GLN A 763 -50.37 -33.49 33.80
C GLN A 763 -49.91 -33.87 32.39
N THR A 764 -50.67 -33.47 31.36
CA THR A 764 -50.32 -33.76 29.95
C THR A 764 -49.00 -33.13 29.55
N ILE A 765 -48.75 -31.86 29.92
CA ILE A 765 -47.47 -31.18 29.68
C ILE A 765 -46.34 -31.94 30.36
N LEU A 766 -46.49 -32.30 31.64
CA LEU A 766 -45.47 -33.00 32.39
C LEU A 766 -45.12 -34.37 31.79
N GLU A 767 -46.11 -35.15 31.37
CA GLU A 767 -45.88 -36.44 30.70
C GLU A 767 -45.12 -36.28 29.38
N GLN A 768 -45.52 -35.30 28.55
CA GLN A 768 -44.83 -34.98 27.30
C GLN A 768 -43.36 -34.58 27.53
N LEU A 769 -43.10 -33.75 28.55
CA LEU A 769 -41.74 -33.32 28.90
C LEU A 769 -40.87 -34.46 29.41
N ILE A 770 -41.42 -35.35 30.22
CA ILE A 770 -40.70 -36.54 30.71
C ILE A 770 -40.31 -37.44 29.52
N LEU A 771 -41.24 -37.69 28.60
CA LEU A 771 -40.96 -38.49 27.41
C LEU A 771 -39.88 -37.84 26.54
N LYS A 772 -39.99 -36.53 26.28
CA LYS A 772 -39.03 -35.77 25.48
C LYS A 772 -37.64 -35.75 26.12
N LEU A 773 -37.52 -35.41 27.40
CA LEU A 773 -36.24 -35.40 28.11
C LEU A 773 -35.62 -36.80 28.18
N ALA A 774 -36.41 -37.86 28.39
CA ALA A 774 -35.91 -39.23 28.35
C ALA A 774 -35.29 -39.58 26.98
N LEU A 775 -35.91 -39.16 25.88
CA LEU A 775 -35.38 -39.34 24.54
C LEU A 775 -34.11 -38.52 24.31
N LEU A 776 -34.09 -37.25 24.70
CA LEU A 776 -32.92 -36.37 24.55
C LEU A 776 -31.73 -36.85 25.38
N LEU A 777 -31.95 -37.32 26.62
CA LEU A 777 -30.89 -37.87 27.48
C LEU A 777 -30.31 -39.16 26.88
N LYS A 778 -31.15 -40.05 26.32
CA LYS A 778 -30.68 -41.24 25.59
C LYS A 778 -29.85 -40.85 24.36
N LYS A 779 -30.34 -39.90 23.56
CA LYS A 779 -29.63 -39.38 22.37
C LYS A 779 -28.29 -38.77 22.76
N SER A 780 -28.26 -37.92 23.79
CA SER A 780 -27.05 -37.30 24.30
C SER A 780 -26.03 -38.34 24.73
N LYS A 781 -26.45 -39.36 25.50
CA LYS A 781 -25.59 -40.46 25.94
C LYS A 781 -24.98 -41.25 24.78
N LEU A 782 -25.74 -41.49 23.71
CA LEU A 782 -25.26 -42.15 22.50
C LEU A 782 -24.30 -41.28 21.68
N SER A 783 -24.54 -39.96 21.63
CA SER A 783 -23.72 -39.02 20.85
C SER A 783 -22.40 -38.62 21.53
N ARG A 784 -22.28 -38.84 22.84
CA ARG A 784 -21.17 -38.34 23.65
C ARG A 784 -19.84 -39.00 23.26
N ARG A 785 -18.81 -38.17 23.11
CA ARG A 785 -17.42 -38.56 22.84
C ARG A 785 -16.49 -38.07 23.96
N PRO A 786 -15.34 -38.72 24.20
CA PRO A 786 -14.30 -38.17 25.08
C PRO A 786 -13.74 -36.85 24.52
N LEU A 787 -13.22 -35.99 25.40
CA LEU A 787 -12.67 -34.69 25.01
C LEU A 787 -11.25 -34.83 24.46
N GLU A 788 -11.01 -34.22 23.31
CA GLU A 788 -9.77 -34.30 22.55
C GLU A 788 -9.26 -32.89 22.19
N LEU A 789 -9.25 -31.97 23.17
CA LEU A 789 -8.96 -30.53 22.96
C LEU A 789 -7.52 -30.24 22.49
N HIS A 790 -6.57 -31.12 22.83
CA HIS A 790 -5.14 -30.90 22.60
C HIS A 790 -4.65 -31.45 21.26
N HIS A 791 -5.41 -31.24 20.18
CA HIS A 791 -4.98 -31.51 18.81
C HIS A 791 -4.36 -30.26 18.17
N HIS A 792 -3.20 -29.85 18.69
CA HIS A 792 -2.47 -28.70 18.13
C HIS A 792 -1.71 -29.09 16.86
N ARG A 793 -1.84 -28.28 15.80
CA ARG A 793 -0.99 -28.43 14.62
C ARG A 793 0.45 -28.13 15.02
N PRO A 794 1.43 -29.01 14.70
CA PRO A 794 2.82 -28.74 15.01
C PRO A 794 3.28 -27.47 14.28
N LEU A 795 4.06 -26.63 14.97
CA LEU A 795 4.62 -25.42 14.38
C LEU A 795 5.58 -25.78 13.24
N ALA A 796 5.54 -25.02 12.14
CA ALA A 796 6.47 -25.19 11.05
C ALA A 796 7.92 -24.83 11.48
N ILE A 797 8.90 -25.40 10.79
CA ILE A 797 10.30 -25.00 10.96
C ILE A 797 10.42 -23.52 10.59
N LYS A 798 11.07 -22.73 11.45
CA LYS A 798 11.31 -21.30 11.19
C LYS A 798 12.13 -21.16 9.90
N THR A 799 11.55 -20.53 8.89
CA THR A 799 12.24 -20.21 7.63
C THR A 799 13.19 -19.02 7.85
N SER A 800 14.31 -19.01 7.14
CA SER A 800 15.28 -17.92 7.16
C SER A 800 15.52 -17.41 5.75
N VAL A 801 15.60 -16.09 5.60
CA VAL A 801 15.88 -15.48 4.29
C VAL A 801 17.37 -15.61 3.98
N PRO A 802 17.77 -16.23 2.85
CA PRO A 802 19.17 -16.36 2.50
C PRO A 802 19.78 -14.99 2.21
N LYS A 803 20.96 -14.71 2.77
CA LYS A 803 21.72 -13.50 2.46
C LYS A 803 22.54 -13.71 1.20
N PHE A 804 22.19 -13.03 0.12
CA PHE A 804 22.96 -13.01 -1.13
C PHE A 804 22.85 -11.63 -1.79
N GLU A 805 23.66 -11.40 -2.81
CA GLU A 805 23.61 -10.20 -3.63
C GLU A 805 23.07 -10.57 -5.01
N GLU A 806 22.12 -9.79 -5.50
CA GLU A 806 21.44 -10.05 -6.77
C GLU A 806 22.39 -9.99 -7.97
N SER A 807 23.28 -8.99 -8.00
CA SER A 807 24.29 -8.81 -9.04
C SER A 807 25.68 -9.23 -8.56
N PHE A 808 25.83 -10.48 -8.10
CA PHE A 808 27.09 -11.00 -7.57
C PHE A 808 28.17 -11.12 -8.65
N ASN A 809 29.32 -10.46 -8.42
CA ASN A 809 30.50 -10.54 -9.26
C ASN A 809 31.72 -10.99 -8.44
N PRO A 810 32.37 -12.14 -8.77
CA PRO A 810 33.52 -12.65 -8.02
C PRO A 810 34.73 -11.72 -7.97
N ASP A 811 34.87 -10.83 -8.96
CA ASP A 811 35.99 -9.88 -9.04
C ASP A 811 35.77 -8.63 -8.18
N ARG A 812 34.52 -8.34 -7.80
CA ARG A 812 34.14 -7.20 -6.96
C ARG A 812 34.14 -7.61 -5.50
N HIS A 813 34.47 -6.67 -4.62
CA HIS A 813 34.36 -6.84 -3.18
C HIS A 813 33.19 -6.00 -2.71
N TYR A 814 32.28 -6.62 -1.98
CA TYR A 814 31.07 -5.99 -1.49
C TYR A 814 31.18 -5.84 0.02
N ASP A 815 31.24 -4.60 0.46
CA ASP A 815 31.29 -4.20 1.86
C ASP A 815 30.34 -2.99 1.97
N PRO A 816 29.45 -2.93 2.97
CA PRO A 816 28.59 -1.76 3.19
C PRO A 816 29.38 -0.47 3.40
N ASP A 817 30.59 -0.55 3.98
CA ASP A 817 31.41 0.62 4.29
C ASP A 817 32.31 1.03 3.11
N LYS A 818 31.91 2.08 2.38
CA LYS A 818 32.67 2.57 1.21
C LYS A 818 34.12 2.93 1.54
N SER A 819 34.38 3.59 2.67
CA SER A 819 35.73 3.99 3.09
C SER A 819 36.68 2.79 3.28
N ARG A 820 36.17 1.65 3.78
CA ARG A 820 36.94 0.42 3.92
C ARG A 820 37.24 -0.20 2.56
N THR A 821 36.28 -0.18 1.63
CA THR A 821 36.50 -0.66 0.25
C THR A 821 37.58 0.13 -0.48
N GLU A 822 37.55 1.46 -0.38
CA GLU A 822 38.50 2.36 -1.02
C GLU A 822 39.90 2.17 -0.43
N LEU A 823 40.04 2.12 0.89
CA LEU A 823 41.33 1.84 1.53
C LEU A 823 41.90 0.47 1.12
N ALA A 824 41.06 -0.56 1.00
CA ALA A 824 41.49 -1.87 0.54
C ALA A 824 41.92 -1.85 -0.93
N LYS A 825 41.19 -1.13 -1.79
CA LYS A 825 41.53 -0.90 -3.20
C LYS A 825 42.89 -0.22 -3.33
N LEU A 826 43.10 0.91 -2.63
CA LEU A 826 44.35 1.66 -2.63
C LEU A 826 45.53 0.82 -2.10
N LYS A 827 45.32 0.05 -1.02
CA LYS A 827 46.36 -0.87 -0.51
C LYS A 827 46.75 -1.94 -1.53
N LYS A 828 45.79 -2.46 -2.30
CA LYS A 828 46.02 -3.46 -3.35
C LYS A 828 46.78 -2.86 -4.54
N GLU A 829 46.40 -1.67 -4.97
CA GLU A 829 47.06 -0.92 -6.05
C GLU A 829 48.50 -0.56 -5.68
N HIS A 830 48.71 0.07 -4.53
CA HIS A 830 50.04 0.41 -4.03
C HIS A 830 50.95 -0.83 -3.92
N LYS A 831 50.42 -1.97 -3.44
CA LYS A 831 51.20 -3.22 -3.36
C LYS A 831 51.54 -3.78 -4.74
N ARG A 832 50.64 -3.66 -5.72
CA ARG A 832 50.85 -4.11 -7.11
C ARG A 832 51.96 -3.26 -7.75
N GLU A 833 51.81 -1.95 -7.72
CA GLU A 833 52.77 -1.00 -8.30
C GLU A 833 54.14 -1.10 -7.65
N LYS A 834 54.21 -1.13 -6.31
CA LYS A 834 55.47 -1.34 -5.59
C LYS A 834 56.16 -2.64 -5.99
N LYS A 835 55.40 -3.72 -6.23
CA LYS A 835 55.98 -5.00 -6.63
C LYS A 835 56.51 -4.96 -8.06
N ASP A 836 55.78 -4.34 -8.97
CA ASP A 836 56.14 -4.28 -10.38
C ASP A 836 57.33 -3.33 -10.61
N THR A 837 57.35 -2.15 -9.97
CA THR A 837 58.49 -1.22 -9.97
C THR A 837 59.77 -1.86 -9.44
N ILE A 838 59.71 -2.53 -8.27
CA ILE A 838 60.87 -3.26 -7.72
C ILE A 838 61.35 -4.35 -8.69
N LYS A 839 60.43 -5.02 -9.38
CA LYS A 839 60.78 -6.08 -10.33
C LYS A 839 61.44 -5.51 -11.59
N GLU A 840 61.02 -4.34 -12.07
CA GLU A 840 61.65 -3.64 -13.20
C GLU A 840 63.05 -3.15 -12.84
N LEU A 841 63.21 -2.45 -11.71
CA LEU A 841 64.51 -2.00 -11.22
C LEU A 841 65.50 -3.16 -11.05
N ARG A 842 65.04 -4.32 -10.57
CA ARG A 842 65.87 -5.52 -10.46
C ARG A 842 66.28 -6.10 -11.82
N LYS A 843 65.44 -5.98 -12.85
CA LYS A 843 65.79 -6.43 -14.22
C LYS A 843 66.79 -5.47 -14.84
N ASP A 844 66.60 -4.16 -14.66
CA ASP A 844 67.52 -3.13 -15.16
C ASP A 844 68.89 -3.28 -14.50
N ALA A 845 68.95 -3.42 -13.17
CA ALA A 845 70.19 -3.69 -12.46
C ALA A 845 70.94 -4.94 -12.99
N ARG A 846 70.21 -5.97 -13.41
CA ARG A 846 70.81 -7.17 -14.02
C ARG A 846 71.35 -6.91 -15.41
N THR A 847 70.66 -6.13 -16.25
CA THR A 847 71.17 -5.81 -17.60
C THR A 847 72.43 -4.97 -17.52
N TYR A 848 72.44 -3.95 -16.65
CA TYR A 848 73.65 -3.16 -16.34
C TYR A 848 74.79 -4.06 -15.87
N ALA A 849 74.55 -4.95 -14.89
CA ALA A 849 75.58 -5.86 -14.39
C ALA A 849 76.14 -6.79 -15.48
N ILE A 850 75.30 -7.30 -16.40
CA ILE A 850 75.74 -8.15 -17.51
C ILE A 850 76.58 -7.34 -18.51
N GLN A 851 76.14 -6.14 -18.86
CA GLN A 851 76.82 -5.29 -19.83
C GLN A 851 78.16 -4.78 -19.29
N ASP A 852 78.19 -4.30 -18.05
CA ASP A 852 79.42 -3.84 -17.40
C ASP A 852 80.45 -4.97 -17.26
N LEU A 853 80.00 -6.19 -16.95
CA LEU A 853 80.86 -7.37 -16.89
C LEU A 853 81.40 -7.73 -18.29
N LYS A 854 80.55 -7.67 -19.32
CA LYS A 854 80.97 -7.92 -20.71
C LYS A 854 82.01 -6.90 -21.17
N GLU A 855 81.76 -5.62 -20.93
CA GLU A 855 82.69 -4.53 -21.25
C GLU A 855 84.02 -4.70 -20.51
N LYS A 856 83.98 -5.06 -19.22
CA LYS A 856 85.19 -5.35 -18.44
C LYS A 856 86.00 -6.51 -19.03
N LYS A 857 85.34 -7.63 -19.37
CA LYS A 857 86.01 -8.78 -20.01
C LYS A 857 86.65 -8.42 -21.35
N GLU A 858 85.95 -7.64 -22.18
CA GLU A 858 86.46 -7.18 -23.48
C GLU A 858 87.67 -6.24 -23.30
N ARG A 859 87.61 -5.30 -22.35
CA ARG A 859 88.73 -4.42 -21.99
C ARG A 859 89.94 -5.21 -21.48
N ASP A 860 89.73 -6.14 -20.57
CA ASP A 860 90.80 -6.96 -19.98
C ASP A 860 91.46 -7.85 -21.06
N ALA A 861 90.66 -8.49 -21.92
CA ALA A 861 91.16 -9.31 -23.03
C ALA A 861 91.91 -8.48 -24.09
N ALA A 862 91.42 -7.28 -24.42
CA ALA A 862 92.11 -6.36 -25.33
C ALA A 862 93.45 -5.88 -24.74
N HIS A 863 93.47 -5.55 -23.44
CA HIS A 863 94.68 -5.17 -22.72
C HIS A 863 95.70 -6.31 -22.71
N GLU A 864 95.27 -7.53 -22.36
CA GLU A 864 96.15 -8.70 -22.33
C GLU A 864 96.71 -9.03 -23.72
N LYS A 865 95.88 -8.99 -24.77
CA LYS A 865 96.34 -9.20 -26.16
C LYS A 865 97.36 -8.14 -26.59
N LYS A 866 97.13 -6.87 -26.25
CA LYS A 866 98.06 -5.76 -26.52
C LYS A 866 99.38 -5.97 -25.76
N PHE A 867 99.30 -6.30 -24.48
CA PHE A 867 100.48 -6.54 -23.64
C PHE A 867 101.30 -7.71 -24.14
N ARG A 868 100.67 -8.86 -24.43
CA ARG A 868 101.34 -10.04 -25.00
C ARG A 868 102.02 -9.73 -26.34
N ARG A 869 101.37 -8.95 -27.20
CA ARG A 869 101.98 -8.49 -28.47
C ARG A 869 103.22 -7.63 -28.22
N LEU A 870 103.12 -6.61 -27.36
CA LEU A 870 104.24 -5.72 -27.05
C LEU A 870 105.41 -6.47 -26.41
N VAL A 871 105.14 -7.37 -25.47
CA VAL A 871 106.20 -8.20 -24.85
C VAL A 871 106.85 -9.11 -25.89
N ALA A 872 106.06 -9.72 -26.78
CA ALA A 872 106.61 -10.56 -27.85
C ALA A 872 107.43 -9.77 -28.87
N GLU A 873 107.03 -8.53 -29.18
CA GLU A 873 107.75 -7.60 -30.06
C GLU A 873 109.08 -7.16 -29.44
N ILE A 874 109.05 -6.69 -28.18
CA ILE A 874 110.27 -6.33 -27.42
C ILE A 874 111.21 -7.53 -27.29
N GLN A 875 110.72 -8.68 -26.84
CA GLN A 875 111.53 -9.90 -26.71
C GLN A 875 112.07 -10.39 -28.05
N GLY A 876 111.30 -10.20 -29.14
CA GLY A 876 111.72 -10.53 -30.49
C GLY A 876 112.85 -9.64 -31.00
N GLU A 877 112.74 -8.33 -30.78
CA GLU A 877 113.76 -7.32 -31.13
C GLU A 877 115.03 -7.50 -30.28
N GLU A 878 114.91 -7.47 -28.95
CA GLU A 878 116.03 -7.65 -28.03
C GLU A 878 116.68 -9.03 -28.20
N GLY A 879 115.88 -10.09 -28.40
CA GLY A 879 116.40 -11.44 -28.64
C GLY A 879 117.16 -11.56 -29.96
N LYS A 880 116.75 -10.82 -31.01
CA LYS A 880 117.46 -10.76 -32.29
C LYS A 880 118.79 -10.02 -32.14
N GLU A 881 118.81 -8.90 -31.42
CA GLU A 881 120.02 -8.12 -31.12
C GLU A 881 120.99 -8.89 -30.22
N ALA A 882 120.50 -9.53 -29.15
CA ALA A 882 121.32 -10.35 -28.26
C ALA A 882 121.99 -11.51 -29.02
N LYS A 883 121.24 -12.23 -29.88
CA LYS A 883 121.81 -13.29 -30.74
C LYS A 883 122.78 -12.74 -31.80
N ALA A 884 122.60 -11.50 -32.25
CA ALA A 884 123.55 -10.85 -33.15
C ALA A 884 124.86 -10.54 -32.41
N TYR A 885 124.76 -10.00 -31.19
CA TYR A 885 125.91 -9.73 -30.32
C TYR A 885 126.64 -11.01 -29.91
N GLU A 886 125.94 -12.09 -29.57
CA GLU A 886 126.55 -13.39 -29.28
C GLU A 886 127.33 -13.95 -30.47
N ARG A 887 126.76 -13.88 -31.69
CA ARG A 887 127.47 -14.25 -32.92
C ARG A 887 128.73 -13.42 -33.12
N GLU A 888 128.66 -12.10 -32.92
CA GLU A 888 129.83 -11.23 -33.01
C GLU A 888 130.89 -11.58 -31.95
N LYS A 889 130.47 -11.87 -30.71
CA LYS A 889 131.33 -12.31 -29.61
C LYS A 889 132.01 -13.65 -29.92
N GLU A 890 131.30 -14.60 -30.51
CA GLU A 890 131.86 -15.88 -30.96
C GLU A 890 132.85 -15.70 -32.11
N TRP A 891 132.55 -14.81 -33.08
CA TRP A 891 133.49 -14.44 -34.14
C TRP A 891 134.77 -13.84 -33.57
N ARG A 892 134.68 -12.92 -32.59
CA ARG A 892 135.85 -12.36 -31.87
C ARG A 892 136.63 -13.43 -31.09
N LYS A 893 135.95 -14.43 -30.52
CA LYS A 893 136.62 -15.58 -29.86
C LYS A 893 137.33 -16.47 -30.87
N LYS A 894 136.73 -16.74 -32.03
CA LYS A 894 137.36 -17.52 -33.11
C LYS A 894 138.55 -16.78 -33.72
N SER A 895 138.51 -15.46 -33.84
CA SER A 895 139.63 -14.62 -34.30
C SER A 895 140.79 -14.51 -33.29
N LYS A 896 140.60 -14.92 -32.03
CA LYS A 896 141.64 -14.94 -30.98
C LYS A 896 142.31 -16.32 -30.81
N LYS A 897 141.84 -17.35 -31.52
CA LYS A 897 142.57 -18.60 -31.76
C LYS A 897 143.27 -18.48 -33.10
#